data_AF-A0A378IP14-F1
#
_entry.id   AF-A0A378IP14-F1
#
_cell.length_a   1.000
_cell.length_b   1.000
_cell.length_c   1.000
_cell.angle_alpha   90.00
_cell.angle_beta   90.00
_cell.angle_gamma   90.00
#
_symmetry.space_group_name_H-M   'P 1'
#
loop_
_entity.id
_entity.type
_entity.pdbx_description
1 polymer ?
#
loop_
_entity_poly.entity_id
_entity_poly.type
_entity_poly.pdbx_seq_one_letter_code
_entity_poly.pdbx_strand_id
1 'polypeptide(L)'
;MPVYSIQSPVVLFTHDEYGARLLFQQGEANPRNQLGKNGVSLHHWFNSLFYKTITIEAPLIDEHGKHQKNQRFIINKNSLIKYIGSSASNNDSDEVLIKKLHEKMYHSPLNQPTEEDKLRQKQAGDHLRHAGEYNHIKMKYSLWDNLVGKFLSWLFQKTIASFNSFKARFLIVRTEKNLFEAGEVLAKTRFHEAYTDVPAYKHHITRFQGKPVAHTTLRDIPITTKDNYIKYQKFDSDTHFYGKYPVYAKVDTSTGTSGKPTAWVRGERELNAVKKTLALAEKAQFGNRRIAFINAFALGPWATGLTAYELMRTTGSVFATGADKEKILDELLRIKHYEAHQLELKLDQLYEKYPSITPEEMQVIRKFVASSLKNALKYRDTSFEDLLAQQLSSLDNKEKRLIEQYKSNIVAIAQKLNQEKVQILLTGYPPFLKDLATYIKAKGHHLSDFSVVGIVGGQANSEAMRDSLIKDGFINIYSSYGASDLDVNLGEETDDEIIIRKAIERNPGLARELYGVNRGLPMIFHFDPMNTHVECDDHEENKDNLIFTCTRDDRSSPRIRYNLGDKGRVYAASDVQALLAKYGIFHQPKSPLPLMFIWGRDSTVVFNGANLAFTELERAITNIDTKGQILKKAFYSYQDNEGNDQLEFWLELEEGVELFDEKTMEHYAKNLISELVNINQDFRYQIEHLNDGTALPMVRFFKRGQSPISEAEGHRKQVLVFQKENLPENYNFPGRDVCRGIRVPMNRALLTAEQEQSTALAPTVSLK
;
A
#
# COMPACT_ATOMS: atom_id res chain seq x y z
N MET A 1 -22.54 -42.56 10.50
CA MET A 1 -22.91 -41.36 9.69
C MET A 1 -22.30 -41.53 8.32
N PRO A 2 -23.03 -41.25 7.23
CA PRO A 2 -22.46 -41.26 5.88
C PRO A 2 -21.32 -40.23 5.79
N VAL A 3 -20.30 -40.55 5.00
CA VAL A 3 -19.15 -39.68 4.74
C VAL A 3 -19.19 -39.29 3.27
N TYR A 4 -19.20 -37.99 2.99
CA TYR A 4 -19.32 -37.47 1.63
C TYR A 4 -17.97 -36.95 1.13
N SER A 5 -17.54 -37.39 -0.04
CA SER A 5 -16.28 -36.95 -0.65
C SER A 5 -16.42 -35.55 -1.23
N ILE A 6 -15.43 -34.69 -0.98
CA ILE A 6 -15.26 -33.38 -1.62
C ILE A 6 -14.02 -33.43 -2.49
N GLN A 7 -14.18 -33.09 -3.77
CA GLN A 7 -13.07 -33.13 -4.74
C GLN A 7 -12.08 -31.98 -4.56
N SER A 8 -12.59 -30.82 -4.11
CA SER A 8 -11.82 -29.62 -3.82
C SER A 8 -10.94 -29.81 -2.57
N PRO A 9 -9.64 -29.48 -2.63
CA PRO A 9 -8.83 -29.33 -1.42
C PRO A 9 -9.43 -28.28 -0.48
N VAL A 10 -9.30 -28.52 0.83
CA VAL A 10 -9.81 -27.64 1.87
C VAL A 10 -8.69 -27.06 2.70
N VAL A 11 -8.94 -25.89 3.28
CA VAL A 11 -8.03 -25.21 4.21
C VAL A 11 -8.73 -25.05 5.55
N LEU A 12 -8.03 -25.44 6.63
CA LEU A 12 -8.46 -25.13 7.99
C LEU A 12 -8.06 -23.70 8.32
N PHE A 13 -9.02 -22.78 8.29
CA PHE A 13 -8.81 -21.39 8.66
C PHE A 13 -9.29 -21.15 10.08
N THR A 14 -8.38 -20.79 10.97
CA THR A 14 -8.71 -20.47 12.37
C THR A 14 -8.44 -18.99 12.61
N HIS A 15 -9.42 -18.30 13.17
CA HIS A 15 -9.30 -16.89 13.54
C HIS A 15 -9.78 -16.72 14.98
N ASP A 16 -9.04 -15.95 15.78
CA ASP A 16 -9.31 -15.76 17.22
C ASP A 16 -10.74 -15.27 17.49
N GLU A 17 -11.25 -14.39 16.63
CA GLU A 17 -12.61 -13.84 16.76
C GLU A 17 -13.71 -14.81 16.26
N TYR A 18 -13.44 -15.58 15.20
CA TYR A 18 -14.50 -16.23 14.41
C TYR A 18 -14.50 -17.76 14.48
N GLY A 19 -13.52 -18.32 15.20
CA GLY A 19 -13.31 -19.75 15.40
C GLY A 19 -12.78 -20.46 14.16
N ALA A 20 -12.81 -21.79 14.20
CA ALA A 20 -12.36 -22.64 13.10
C ALA A 20 -13.41 -22.73 11.97
N ARG A 21 -12.93 -22.52 10.75
CA ARG A 21 -13.69 -22.53 9.50
C ARG A 21 -13.00 -23.45 8.50
N LEU A 22 -13.79 -24.09 7.67
CA LEU A 22 -13.32 -24.83 6.52
C LEU A 22 -13.54 -23.98 5.27
N LEU A 23 -12.45 -23.62 4.61
CA LEU A 23 -12.46 -22.97 3.30
C LEU A 23 -12.33 -24.04 2.20
N PHE A 24 -12.98 -23.82 1.07
CA PHE A 24 -12.85 -24.67 -0.11
C PHE A 24 -11.92 -23.98 -1.11
N GLN A 25 -10.85 -24.65 -1.54
CA GLN A 25 -9.87 -24.04 -2.45
C GLN A 25 -10.52 -23.65 -3.79
N GLN A 26 -11.54 -24.37 -4.24
CA GLN A 26 -12.26 -24.02 -5.47
C GLN A 26 -13.55 -23.24 -5.19
N GLY A 27 -13.84 -22.82 -3.96
CA GLY A 27 -15.05 -22.06 -3.62
C GLY A 27 -14.77 -20.60 -3.27
N GLU A 28 -15.79 -19.77 -3.20
CA GLU A 28 -15.67 -18.40 -2.68
C GLU A 28 -15.24 -18.40 -1.20
N ALA A 29 -14.39 -17.45 -0.79
CA ALA A 29 -13.95 -17.36 0.61
C ALA A 29 -15.09 -16.89 1.53
N ASN A 30 -15.81 -15.84 1.14
CA ASN A 30 -16.92 -15.25 1.88
C ASN A 30 -18.16 -14.99 1.00
N PRO A 31 -18.86 -16.01 0.51
CA PRO A 31 -20.02 -15.83 -0.37
C PRO A 31 -21.22 -15.14 0.30
N ARG A 32 -21.09 -14.81 1.60
CA ARG A 32 -22.15 -14.20 2.41
C ARG A 32 -21.96 -12.69 2.57
N ASN A 33 -20.82 -12.14 2.14
CA ASN A 33 -20.40 -10.76 2.38
C ASN A 33 -20.66 -10.31 3.84
N GLN A 34 -20.23 -11.14 4.78
CA GLN A 34 -20.44 -10.89 6.22
C GLN A 34 -19.15 -11.14 7.00
N LEU A 35 -18.80 -10.18 7.86
CA LEU A 35 -17.67 -10.32 8.79
C LEU A 35 -17.72 -11.62 9.59
N GLY A 36 -16.59 -12.33 9.59
CA GLY A 36 -16.43 -13.58 10.31
C GLY A 36 -17.15 -14.78 9.71
N LYS A 37 -17.67 -14.63 8.48
CA LYS A 37 -18.42 -15.66 7.78
C LYS A 37 -17.63 -16.25 6.59
N ASN A 38 -16.31 -16.29 6.73
CA ASN A 38 -15.41 -17.04 5.86
C ASN A 38 -15.68 -18.56 5.95
N GLY A 39 -15.94 -19.19 4.81
CA GLY A 39 -16.18 -20.64 4.70
C GLY A 39 -17.32 -21.22 5.55
N VAL A 40 -17.16 -22.47 5.98
CA VAL A 40 -18.16 -23.24 6.73
C VAL A 40 -17.66 -23.56 8.14
N SER A 41 -18.51 -23.41 9.16
CA SER A 41 -18.17 -23.76 10.54
C SER A 41 -17.81 -25.24 10.70
N LEU A 42 -16.72 -25.52 11.42
CA LEU A 42 -16.32 -26.85 11.86
C LEU A 42 -16.78 -27.15 13.28
N HIS A 43 -16.97 -28.44 13.57
CA HIS A 43 -17.24 -28.96 14.92
C HIS A 43 -16.25 -30.06 15.27
N HIS A 44 -15.80 -30.07 16.52
CA HIS A 44 -15.19 -31.27 17.09
C HIS A 44 -16.26 -32.34 17.33
N TRP A 45 -15.85 -33.60 17.38
CA TRP A 45 -16.76 -34.74 17.51
C TRP A 45 -17.66 -34.65 18.75
N PHE A 46 -17.16 -34.10 19.86
CA PHE A 46 -17.98 -33.85 21.06
C PHE A 46 -19.06 -32.79 20.83
N ASN A 47 -18.69 -31.68 20.16
CA ASN A 47 -19.60 -30.57 19.88
C ASN A 47 -20.65 -30.95 18.82
N SER A 48 -20.34 -31.87 17.91
CA SER A 48 -21.30 -32.32 16.89
C SER A 48 -22.55 -33.00 17.43
N LEU A 49 -22.54 -33.47 18.68
CA LEU A 49 -23.74 -34.04 19.33
C LEU A 49 -24.85 -33.02 19.54
N PHE A 50 -24.54 -31.72 19.53
CA PHE A 50 -25.48 -30.62 19.80
C PHE A 50 -25.91 -29.86 18.54
N TYR A 51 -25.41 -30.24 17.36
CA TYR A 51 -25.68 -29.53 16.11
C TYR A 51 -26.02 -30.49 14.97
N LYS A 52 -26.79 -30.01 13.98
CA LYS A 52 -26.93 -30.72 12.70
C LYS A 52 -25.62 -30.62 11.93
N THR A 53 -24.93 -31.74 11.76
CA THR A 53 -23.61 -31.80 11.10
C THR A 53 -23.59 -32.77 9.93
N ILE A 54 -22.69 -32.53 8.98
CA ILE A 54 -22.39 -33.41 7.86
C ILE A 54 -20.91 -33.83 7.98
N THR A 55 -20.61 -35.11 7.80
CA THR A 55 -19.22 -35.58 7.74
C THR A 55 -18.77 -35.62 6.29
N ILE A 56 -17.69 -34.91 5.99
CA ILE A 56 -17.07 -34.89 4.66
C ILE A 56 -15.65 -35.43 4.70
N GLU A 57 -15.13 -35.85 3.56
CA GLU A 57 -13.74 -36.28 3.37
C GLU A 57 -13.12 -35.50 2.21
N ALA A 58 -12.00 -34.82 2.46
CA ALA A 58 -11.37 -33.92 1.48
C ALA A 58 -9.84 -33.87 1.67
N PRO A 59 -9.06 -33.58 0.61
CA PRO A 59 -7.63 -33.27 0.74
C PRO A 59 -7.42 -32.00 1.58
N LEU A 60 -6.48 -31.99 2.51
CA LEU A 60 -6.16 -30.79 3.31
C LEU A 60 -4.95 -30.05 2.72
N ILE A 61 -5.00 -28.73 2.67
CA ILE A 61 -3.81 -27.89 2.51
C ILE A 61 -3.38 -27.46 3.91
N ASP A 62 -2.17 -27.83 4.31
CA ASP A 62 -1.60 -27.46 5.61
C ASP A 62 -1.10 -26.01 5.65
N GLU A 63 -0.68 -25.55 6.83
CA GLU A 63 -0.16 -24.19 7.06
C GLU A 63 1.12 -23.85 6.29
N HIS A 64 1.76 -24.84 5.67
CA HIS A 64 2.91 -24.66 4.78
C HIS A 64 2.52 -24.65 3.30
N GLY A 65 1.22 -24.66 3.00
CA GLY A 65 0.68 -24.71 1.64
C GLY A 65 0.81 -26.07 0.97
N LYS A 66 1.13 -27.15 1.71
CA LYS A 66 1.31 -28.48 1.13
C LYS A 66 0.01 -29.27 1.17
N HIS A 67 -0.27 -29.95 0.05
CA HIS A 67 -1.39 -30.88 -0.06
C HIS A 67 -1.10 -32.15 0.74
N GLN A 68 -2.00 -32.46 1.66
CA GLN A 68 -2.02 -33.64 2.49
C GLN A 68 -3.06 -34.64 1.99
N LYS A 69 -2.98 -35.87 2.48
CA LYS A 69 -3.96 -36.92 2.19
C LYS A 69 -5.36 -36.51 2.68
N ASN A 70 -6.38 -37.18 2.16
CA ASN A 70 -7.76 -36.96 2.55
C ASN A 70 -7.94 -37.11 4.06
N GLN A 71 -8.64 -36.15 4.65
CA GLN A 71 -9.00 -36.13 6.06
C GLN A 71 -10.51 -35.95 6.21
N ARG A 72 -11.04 -36.41 7.35
CA ARG A 72 -12.47 -36.27 7.67
C ARG A 72 -12.74 -35.00 8.45
N PHE A 73 -13.76 -34.26 8.04
CA PHE A 73 -14.20 -33.04 8.68
C PHE A 73 -15.68 -33.13 9.04
N ILE A 74 -16.04 -32.60 10.21
CA ILE A 74 -17.44 -32.50 10.65
C ILE A 74 -17.86 -31.05 10.52
N ILE A 75 -18.66 -30.75 9.50
CA ILE A 75 -19.10 -29.39 9.18
C ILE A 75 -20.53 -29.14 9.64
N ASN A 76 -20.84 -27.89 9.99
CA ASN A 76 -22.19 -27.49 10.39
C ASN A 76 -23.12 -27.37 9.16
N LYS A 77 -24.24 -28.13 9.16
CA LYS A 77 -25.21 -28.17 8.05
C LYS A 77 -25.81 -26.79 7.74
N ASN A 78 -26.21 -26.04 8.77
CA ASN A 78 -26.80 -24.71 8.59
C ASN A 78 -25.79 -23.71 8.03
N SER A 79 -24.52 -23.81 8.44
CA SER A 79 -23.45 -22.98 7.88
C SER A 79 -23.17 -23.33 6.43
N LEU A 80 -23.24 -24.60 6.05
CA LEU A 80 -23.10 -25.03 4.65
C LEU A 80 -24.25 -24.50 3.79
N ILE A 81 -25.50 -24.61 4.26
CA ILE A 81 -26.67 -24.05 3.56
C ILE A 81 -26.49 -22.55 3.30
N LYS A 82 -26.08 -21.79 4.32
CA LYS A 82 -25.81 -20.35 4.18
C LYS A 82 -24.64 -20.04 3.26
N TYR A 83 -23.64 -20.92 3.18
CA TYR A 83 -22.50 -20.79 2.26
C TYR A 83 -22.94 -21.02 0.81
N ILE A 84 -23.77 -22.05 0.57
CA ILE A 84 -24.33 -22.32 -0.76
C ILE A 84 -25.28 -21.18 -1.19
N GLY A 85 -26.05 -20.61 -0.26
CA GLY A 85 -26.92 -19.48 -0.54
C GLY A 85 -28.33 -19.90 -0.96
N SER A 86 -28.97 -19.10 -1.81
CA SER A 86 -30.41 -19.22 -2.14
C SER A 86 -30.82 -20.55 -2.78
N SER A 87 -29.88 -21.28 -3.40
CA SER A 87 -30.16 -22.58 -3.99
C SER A 87 -30.25 -23.72 -2.97
N ALA A 88 -29.88 -23.52 -1.70
CA ALA A 88 -29.92 -24.52 -0.65
C ALA A 88 -30.99 -24.24 0.42
N SER A 89 -31.56 -25.30 0.99
CA SER A 89 -32.57 -25.21 2.04
C SER A 89 -32.36 -26.24 3.16
N ASN A 90 -33.02 -26.03 4.30
CA ASN A 90 -33.01 -26.99 5.41
C ASN A 90 -33.66 -28.33 5.08
N ASN A 91 -34.45 -28.40 4.00
CA ASN A 91 -35.14 -29.61 3.56
C ASN A 91 -34.27 -30.47 2.63
N ASP A 92 -33.15 -29.94 2.14
CA ASP A 92 -32.23 -30.71 1.30
C ASP A 92 -31.57 -31.84 2.10
N SER A 93 -31.47 -33.01 1.46
CA SER A 93 -30.65 -34.12 1.97
C SER A 93 -29.17 -33.73 1.93
N ASP A 94 -28.35 -34.42 2.73
CA ASP A 94 -26.91 -34.13 2.79
C ASP A 94 -26.25 -34.37 1.42
N GLU A 95 -26.69 -35.38 0.67
CA GLU A 95 -26.26 -35.65 -0.71
C GLU A 95 -26.57 -34.48 -1.66
N VAL A 96 -27.78 -33.93 -1.58
CA VAL A 96 -28.20 -32.79 -2.40
C VAL A 96 -27.37 -31.54 -2.06
N LEU A 97 -27.08 -31.30 -0.78
CA LEU A 97 -26.24 -30.18 -0.36
C LEU A 97 -24.81 -30.31 -0.87
N ILE A 98 -24.23 -31.51 -0.83
CA ILE A 98 -22.87 -31.76 -1.34
C ILE A 98 -22.82 -31.60 -2.86
N LYS A 99 -23.87 -32.02 -3.59
CA LYS A 99 -23.98 -31.77 -5.03
C LYS A 99 -24.02 -30.27 -5.35
N LYS A 100 -24.87 -29.51 -4.67
CA LYS A 100 -24.99 -28.05 -4.85
C LYS A 100 -23.69 -27.31 -4.47
N LEU A 101 -22.94 -27.81 -3.48
CA LEU A 101 -21.62 -27.30 -3.15
C LEU A 101 -20.63 -27.49 -4.30
N HIS A 102 -20.58 -28.68 -4.92
CA HIS A 102 -19.71 -28.93 -6.07
C HIS A 102 -20.09 -28.09 -7.30
N GLU A 103 -21.38 -27.84 -7.53
CA GLU A 103 -21.85 -26.96 -8.62
C GLU A 103 -21.37 -25.50 -8.44
N LYS A 104 -21.14 -25.07 -7.20
CA LYS A 104 -20.59 -23.73 -6.88
C LYS A 104 -19.07 -23.64 -6.99
N MET A 105 -18.36 -24.76 -7.07
CA MET A 105 -16.90 -24.74 -7.14
C MET A 105 -16.43 -24.33 -8.54
N TYR A 106 -15.29 -23.66 -8.58
CA TYR A 106 -14.50 -23.46 -9.79
C TYR A 106 -13.99 -24.81 -10.29
N HIS A 107 -13.94 -24.99 -11.60
CA HIS A 107 -13.55 -26.25 -12.23
C HIS A 107 -12.09 -26.26 -12.68
N SER A 108 -11.46 -25.09 -12.71
CA SER A 108 -10.09 -24.88 -13.19
C SER A 108 -9.13 -24.47 -12.08
N PRO A 109 -7.80 -24.58 -12.31
CA PRO A 109 -6.79 -24.07 -11.38
C PRO A 109 -6.97 -22.56 -11.15
N LEU A 110 -6.86 -22.12 -9.89
CA LEU A 110 -7.15 -20.74 -9.48
C LEU A 110 -6.42 -19.66 -10.30
N ASN A 111 -5.15 -19.92 -10.62
CA ASN A 111 -4.31 -18.98 -11.38
C ASN A 111 -4.42 -19.14 -12.90
N GLN A 112 -4.97 -20.26 -13.40
CA GLN A 112 -5.17 -20.54 -14.83
C GLN A 112 -6.64 -20.91 -15.12
N PRO A 113 -7.57 -19.97 -14.88
CA PRO A 113 -9.00 -20.26 -14.97
C PRO A 113 -9.53 -20.26 -16.40
N THR A 114 -10.62 -21.00 -16.62
CA THR A 114 -11.48 -20.84 -17.82
C THR A 114 -12.18 -19.48 -17.80
N GLU A 115 -12.72 -19.02 -18.94
CA GLU A 115 -13.47 -17.75 -19.00
C GLU A 115 -14.68 -17.72 -18.04
N GLU A 116 -15.36 -18.85 -17.88
CA GLU A 116 -16.46 -18.98 -16.93
C GLU A 116 -15.97 -18.81 -15.48
N ASP A 117 -14.86 -19.48 -15.11
CA ASP A 117 -14.28 -19.35 -13.79
C ASP A 117 -13.67 -17.96 -13.55
N LYS A 118 -13.17 -17.27 -14.58
CA LYS A 118 -12.76 -15.85 -14.46
C LYS A 118 -13.94 -14.97 -14.07
N LEU A 119 -15.12 -15.18 -14.68
CA LEU A 119 -16.32 -14.42 -14.36
C LEU A 119 -16.78 -14.71 -12.92
N ARG A 120 -16.78 -15.97 -12.50
CA ARG A 120 -17.10 -16.37 -11.12
C ARG A 120 -16.13 -15.76 -10.11
N GLN A 121 -14.81 -15.83 -10.37
CA GLN A 121 -13.79 -15.20 -9.53
C GLN A 121 -13.99 -13.69 -9.43
N LYS A 122 -14.29 -13.01 -10.54
CA LYS A 122 -14.59 -11.57 -10.56
C LYS A 122 -15.78 -11.23 -9.64
N GLN A 123 -16.86 -12.01 -9.71
CA GLN A 123 -18.06 -11.83 -8.88
C GLN A 123 -17.78 -12.13 -7.41
N ALA A 124 -16.94 -13.12 -7.10
CA ALA A 124 -16.56 -13.43 -5.73
C ALA A 124 -15.92 -12.23 -5.01
N GLY A 125 -15.14 -11.42 -5.73
CA GLY A 125 -14.54 -10.20 -5.20
C GLY A 125 -15.54 -9.11 -4.83
N ASP A 126 -16.76 -9.15 -5.35
CA ASP A 126 -17.84 -8.25 -4.93
C ASP A 126 -18.31 -8.59 -3.51
N HIS A 127 -18.27 -9.86 -3.12
CA HIS A 127 -18.61 -10.33 -1.77
C HIS A 127 -17.49 -10.14 -0.74
N LEU A 128 -16.32 -9.68 -1.16
CA LEU A 128 -15.22 -9.31 -0.27
C LEU A 128 -15.16 -7.81 -0.02
N ARG A 129 -15.87 -7.02 -0.83
CA ARG A 129 -15.86 -5.57 -0.66
C ARG A 129 -16.53 -5.23 0.67
N HIS A 130 -15.74 -4.60 1.54
CA HIS A 130 -16.24 -3.76 2.63
C HIS A 130 -16.75 -4.46 3.87
N ALA A 131 -16.35 -5.72 4.05
CA ALA A 131 -16.49 -6.54 5.24
C ALA A 131 -17.94 -6.82 5.71
N GLY A 132 -18.87 -5.88 5.58
CA GLY A 132 -20.31 -6.03 5.77
C GLY A 132 -21.12 -4.94 5.07
N GLU A 133 -20.59 -4.38 3.98
CA GLU A 133 -21.32 -3.57 2.99
C GLU A 133 -22.05 -2.32 3.55
N TYR A 134 -21.27 -1.44 4.19
CA TYR A 134 -21.41 -0.04 4.68
C TYR A 134 -22.70 0.61 5.20
N ASN A 135 -22.45 1.53 6.13
CA ASN A 135 -23.28 2.69 6.46
C ASN A 135 -24.73 2.35 6.81
N HIS A 136 -24.91 1.40 7.72
CA HIS A 136 -26.24 0.89 8.08
C HIS A 136 -26.91 1.70 9.20
N ILE A 137 -26.14 2.53 9.90
CA ILE A 137 -26.61 3.35 11.01
C ILE A 137 -27.42 4.50 10.45
N LYS A 138 -28.68 4.56 10.87
CA LYS A 138 -29.59 5.66 10.55
C LYS A 138 -29.04 6.98 11.10
N MET A 139 -29.17 8.03 10.29
CA MET A 139 -28.72 9.38 10.60
C MET A 139 -29.61 10.10 11.65
N LYS A 140 -30.72 9.49 12.09
CA LYS A 140 -31.47 10.01 13.25
C LYS A 140 -30.55 10.12 14.46
N TYR A 141 -30.45 11.31 15.05
CA TYR A 141 -29.55 11.59 16.17
C TYR A 141 -30.30 11.73 17.48
N SER A 142 -29.92 10.91 18.45
CA SER A 142 -30.46 10.93 19.81
C SER A 142 -29.41 11.42 20.82
N LEU A 143 -29.86 11.70 22.04
CA LEU A 143 -28.96 11.99 23.15
C LEU A 143 -28.00 10.82 23.43
N TRP A 144 -28.45 9.58 23.22
CA TRP A 144 -27.61 8.39 23.38
C TRP A 144 -26.50 8.33 22.33
N ASP A 145 -26.82 8.61 21.06
CA ASP A 145 -25.81 8.68 19.99
C ASP A 145 -24.70 9.70 20.32
N ASN A 146 -25.09 10.85 20.87
CA ASN A 146 -24.13 11.89 21.30
C ASN A 146 -23.20 11.41 22.43
N LEU A 147 -23.74 10.68 23.42
CA LEU A 147 -22.93 10.12 24.51
C LEU A 147 -21.94 9.07 23.97
N VAL A 148 -22.39 8.16 23.12
CA VAL A 148 -21.54 7.13 22.52
C VAL A 148 -20.47 7.76 21.62
N GLY A 149 -20.84 8.72 20.76
CA GLY A 149 -19.89 9.44 19.90
C GLY A 149 -18.81 10.20 20.68
N LYS A 150 -19.20 10.86 21.78
CA LYS A 150 -18.24 11.51 22.69
C LYS A 150 -17.34 10.52 23.40
N PHE A 151 -17.88 9.38 23.86
CA PHE A 151 -17.09 8.31 24.47
C PHE A 151 -16.07 7.75 23.48
N LEU A 152 -16.47 7.44 22.25
CA LEU A 152 -15.55 6.94 21.22
C LEU A 152 -14.49 7.98 20.82
N SER A 153 -14.87 9.26 20.76
CA SER A 153 -13.91 10.36 20.51
C SER A 153 -12.88 10.47 21.63
N TRP A 154 -13.33 10.42 22.90
CA TRP A 154 -12.45 10.36 24.06
C TRP A 154 -11.56 9.11 24.05
N LEU A 155 -12.12 7.94 23.73
CA LEU A 155 -11.40 6.68 23.68
C LEU A 155 -10.29 6.75 22.63
N PHE A 156 -10.58 7.27 21.43
CA PHE A 156 -9.57 7.50 20.40
C PHE A 156 -8.44 8.41 20.93
N GLN A 157 -8.76 9.59 21.46
CA GLN A 157 -7.77 10.54 21.97
C GLN A 157 -6.90 9.98 23.10
N LYS A 158 -7.46 9.11 23.97
CA LYS A 158 -6.71 8.45 25.03
C LYS A 158 -5.83 7.32 24.52
N THR A 159 -6.32 6.55 23.56
CA THR A 159 -5.63 5.35 23.05
C THR A 159 -4.48 5.71 22.11
N ILE A 160 -4.52 6.87 21.45
CA ILE A 160 -3.38 7.35 20.65
C ILE A 160 -2.20 7.85 21.50
N ALA A 161 -2.35 7.99 22.82
CA ALA A 161 -1.31 8.55 23.68
C ALA A 161 -0.11 7.61 23.92
N SER A 162 -0.30 6.29 23.80
CA SER A 162 0.79 5.31 23.95
C SER A 162 0.43 3.97 23.32
N PHE A 163 1.46 3.20 22.93
CA PHE A 163 1.28 1.91 22.28
C PHE A 163 0.52 0.88 23.15
N ASN A 164 0.70 0.91 24.46
CA ASN A 164 -0.06 0.05 25.38
C ASN A 164 -1.55 0.44 25.41
N SER A 165 -1.85 1.73 25.41
CA SER A 165 -3.24 2.23 25.36
C SER A 165 -3.89 1.91 24.03
N PHE A 166 -3.13 2.00 22.93
CA PHE A 166 -3.56 1.59 21.60
C PHE A 166 -3.97 0.10 21.57
N LYS A 167 -3.14 -0.79 22.13
CA LYS A 167 -3.50 -2.21 22.28
C LYS A 167 -4.74 -2.41 23.14
N ALA A 168 -4.86 -1.68 24.26
CA ALA A 168 -6.01 -1.77 25.15
C ALA A 168 -7.32 -1.35 24.48
N ARG A 169 -7.29 -0.50 23.44
CA ARG A 169 -8.47 -0.12 22.65
C ARG A 169 -9.19 -1.33 22.09
N PHE A 170 -8.44 -2.33 21.62
CA PHE A 170 -9.00 -3.56 21.05
C PHE A 170 -9.56 -4.52 22.11
N LEU A 171 -9.46 -4.21 23.41
CA LEU A 171 -10.24 -4.89 24.45
C LEU A 171 -11.66 -4.32 24.58
N ILE A 172 -11.86 -3.07 24.12
CA ILE A 172 -13.14 -2.37 24.10
C ILE A 172 -13.80 -2.57 22.74
N VAL A 173 -13.09 -2.24 21.67
CA VAL A 173 -13.50 -2.43 20.27
C VAL A 173 -12.98 -3.79 19.80
N ARG A 174 -13.56 -4.84 20.39
CA ARG A 174 -13.03 -6.23 20.38
C ARG A 174 -12.93 -6.91 19.02
N THR A 175 -13.79 -6.52 18.11
CA THR A 175 -14.02 -7.24 16.86
C THR A 175 -13.79 -6.32 15.68
N GLU A 176 -13.43 -6.88 14.52
CA GLU A 176 -13.36 -6.08 13.28
C GLU A 176 -14.71 -5.39 13.01
N LYS A 177 -15.81 -6.10 13.31
CA LYS A 177 -17.17 -5.54 13.18
C LYS A 177 -17.36 -4.31 14.05
N ASN A 178 -17.02 -4.39 15.33
CA ASN A 178 -17.16 -3.27 16.25
C ASN A 178 -16.24 -2.11 15.85
N LEU A 179 -15.11 -2.39 15.21
CA LEU A 179 -14.18 -1.37 14.73
C LEU A 179 -14.75 -0.57 13.56
N PHE A 180 -15.34 -1.24 12.57
CA PHE A 180 -16.07 -0.57 11.49
C PHE A 180 -17.28 0.21 12.03
N GLU A 181 -18.08 -0.39 12.92
CA GLU A 181 -19.22 0.28 13.55
C GLU A 181 -18.79 1.52 14.36
N ALA A 182 -17.66 1.46 15.06
CA ALA A 182 -17.12 2.62 15.79
C ALA A 182 -16.75 3.77 14.84
N GLY A 183 -16.14 3.47 13.70
CA GLY A 183 -15.86 4.45 12.65
C GLY A 183 -17.12 5.11 12.10
N GLU A 184 -18.16 4.31 11.84
CA GLU A 184 -19.44 4.80 11.34
C GLU A 184 -20.19 5.67 12.36
N VAL A 185 -20.21 5.26 13.64
CA VAL A 185 -20.80 6.07 14.73
C VAL A 185 -20.10 7.43 14.83
N LEU A 186 -18.76 7.45 14.76
CA LEU A 186 -18.00 8.69 14.77
C LEU A 186 -18.31 9.54 13.53
N ALA A 187 -18.40 8.95 12.34
CA ALA A 187 -18.78 9.68 11.12
C ALA A 187 -20.16 10.32 11.23
N LYS A 188 -21.15 9.59 11.76
CA LYS A 188 -22.49 10.13 12.09
C LYS A 188 -22.40 11.28 13.08
N THR A 189 -21.61 11.16 14.15
CA THR A 189 -21.41 12.25 15.12
C THR A 189 -20.83 13.50 14.45
N ARG A 190 -19.78 13.35 13.64
CA ARG A 190 -19.13 14.47 12.93
C ARG A 190 -20.06 15.14 11.92
N PHE A 191 -20.93 14.37 11.25
CA PHE A 191 -21.99 14.93 10.39
C PHE A 191 -22.89 15.89 11.17
N HIS A 192 -23.41 15.48 12.34
CA HIS A 192 -24.36 16.30 13.11
C HIS A 192 -23.71 17.55 13.69
N GLU A 193 -22.47 17.46 14.14
CA GLU A 193 -21.68 18.62 14.57
C GLU A 193 -21.45 19.58 13.39
N ALA A 194 -21.01 19.08 12.24
CA ALA A 194 -20.77 19.90 11.05
C ALA A 194 -22.06 20.57 10.54
N TYR A 195 -23.19 19.85 10.52
CA TYR A 195 -24.48 20.39 10.06
C TYR A 195 -25.01 21.49 10.99
N THR A 196 -24.69 21.41 12.28
CA THR A 196 -25.07 22.41 13.27
C THR A 196 -24.18 23.65 13.19
N ASP A 197 -22.86 23.45 13.17
CA ASP A 197 -21.90 24.49 13.52
C ASP A 197 -20.98 24.93 12.36
N VAL A 198 -20.98 24.26 11.20
CA VAL A 198 -20.15 24.65 10.04
C VAL A 198 -21.02 25.31 8.95
N PRO A 199 -20.88 26.63 8.70
CA PRO A 199 -21.73 27.36 7.77
C PRO A 199 -21.77 26.77 6.35
N ALA A 200 -20.61 26.47 5.78
CA ALA A 200 -20.50 25.90 4.43
C ALA A 200 -21.17 24.53 4.34
N TYR A 201 -21.05 23.69 5.38
CA TYR A 201 -21.61 22.35 5.37
C TYR A 201 -23.14 22.39 5.47
N LYS A 202 -23.68 23.22 6.36
CA LYS A 202 -25.13 23.46 6.45
C LYS A 202 -25.71 23.96 5.13
N HIS A 203 -25.00 24.88 4.46
CA HIS A 203 -25.38 25.36 3.13
C HIS A 203 -25.30 24.25 2.08
N HIS A 204 -24.23 23.46 2.05
CA HIS A 204 -24.08 22.33 1.13
C HIS A 204 -25.22 21.31 1.27
N ILE A 205 -25.53 20.90 2.50
CA ILE A 205 -26.64 19.97 2.78
C ILE A 205 -27.98 20.53 2.34
N THR A 206 -28.23 21.83 2.57
CA THR A 206 -29.47 22.46 2.12
C THR A 206 -29.56 22.54 0.60
N ARG A 207 -28.47 22.93 -0.07
CA ARG A 207 -28.38 23.07 -1.53
C ARG A 207 -28.62 21.73 -2.25
N PHE A 208 -28.10 20.64 -1.71
CA PHE A 208 -28.26 19.29 -2.26
C PHE A 208 -29.43 18.50 -1.65
N GLN A 209 -30.35 19.17 -0.94
CA GLN A 209 -31.52 18.53 -0.33
C GLN A 209 -31.19 17.34 0.60
N GLY A 210 -29.98 17.31 1.17
CA GLY A 210 -29.45 16.18 1.94
C GLY A 210 -29.86 16.14 3.41
N LYS A 211 -30.96 16.81 3.80
CA LYS A 211 -31.40 16.82 5.20
C LYS A 211 -31.88 15.41 5.59
N PRO A 212 -31.39 14.81 6.68
CA PRO A 212 -31.78 13.45 7.04
C PRO A 212 -33.27 13.30 7.36
N VAL A 213 -33.88 12.26 6.80
CA VAL A 213 -35.21 11.73 7.15
C VAL A 213 -35.08 10.38 7.86
N ALA A 214 -36.20 9.77 8.26
CA ALA A 214 -36.22 8.59 9.15
C ALA A 214 -35.41 7.38 8.66
N HIS A 215 -35.25 7.23 7.35
CA HIS A 215 -34.53 6.12 6.71
C HIS A 215 -33.17 6.52 6.17
N THR A 216 -32.78 7.79 6.27
CA THR A 216 -31.48 8.28 5.78
C THR A 216 -30.35 7.62 6.57
N THR A 217 -29.39 7.08 5.83
CA THR A 217 -28.10 6.58 6.27
C THR A 217 -26.98 7.52 5.84
N LEU A 218 -25.74 7.26 6.25
CA LEU A 218 -24.62 8.09 5.81
C LEU A 218 -24.48 8.07 4.27
N ARG A 219 -24.83 6.98 3.58
CA ARG A 219 -24.78 6.89 2.09
C ARG A 219 -25.71 7.87 1.38
N ASP A 220 -26.79 8.26 2.02
CA ASP A 220 -27.76 9.17 1.44
C ASP A 220 -27.32 10.64 1.58
N ILE A 221 -26.25 10.91 2.34
CA ILE A 221 -25.73 12.26 2.54
C ILE A 221 -24.93 12.70 1.31
N PRO A 222 -25.17 13.90 0.74
CA PRO A 222 -24.43 14.38 -0.43
C PRO A 222 -22.90 14.34 -0.25
N ILE A 223 -22.22 13.83 -1.28
CA ILE A 223 -20.75 13.76 -1.35
C ILE A 223 -20.17 15.18 -1.48
N THR A 224 -19.14 15.47 -0.69
CA THR A 224 -18.36 16.70 -0.80
C THR A 224 -17.12 16.46 -1.66
N THR A 225 -16.75 17.44 -2.47
CA THR A 225 -15.54 17.43 -3.29
C THR A 225 -14.80 18.75 -3.17
N LYS A 226 -13.56 18.79 -3.64
CA LYS A 226 -12.80 20.04 -3.72
C LYS A 226 -13.56 21.12 -4.50
N ASP A 227 -14.22 20.77 -5.58
CA ASP A 227 -14.89 21.73 -6.45
C ASP A 227 -16.29 22.10 -5.93
N ASN A 228 -17.08 21.13 -5.46
CA ASN A 228 -18.45 21.39 -5.03
C ASN A 228 -18.56 21.96 -3.61
N TYR A 229 -17.54 21.79 -2.76
CA TYR A 229 -17.60 22.13 -1.34
C TYR A 229 -16.51 23.11 -0.92
N ILE A 230 -15.25 22.89 -1.31
CA ILE A 230 -14.13 23.75 -0.87
C ILE A 230 -14.04 25.01 -1.72
N LYS A 231 -13.78 24.87 -3.02
CA LYS A 231 -13.64 25.99 -3.96
C LYS A 231 -14.94 26.73 -4.23
N TYR A 232 -16.08 26.11 -3.90
CA TYR A 232 -17.39 26.74 -4.04
C TYR A 232 -17.60 27.90 -3.06
N GLN A 233 -16.91 27.92 -1.92
CA GLN A 233 -17.13 28.94 -0.91
C GLN A 233 -16.51 30.28 -1.34
N LYS A 234 -17.26 31.36 -1.11
CA LYS A 234 -16.74 32.73 -1.26
C LYS A 234 -15.71 33.04 -0.16
N PHE A 235 -15.93 32.51 1.04
CA PHE A 235 -15.04 32.64 2.19
C PHE A 235 -14.67 31.23 2.66
N ASP A 236 -13.40 30.84 2.54
CA ASP A 236 -12.98 29.47 2.88
C ASP A 236 -13.10 29.16 4.38
N SER A 237 -13.05 30.19 5.23
CA SER A 237 -13.35 30.10 6.67
C SER A 237 -14.72 29.52 6.97
N ASP A 238 -15.69 29.61 6.06
CA ASP A 238 -17.02 29.02 6.23
C ASP A 238 -16.97 27.49 6.28
N THR A 239 -15.87 26.88 5.82
CA THR A 239 -15.62 25.44 5.95
C THR A 239 -15.17 25.04 7.37
N HIS A 240 -14.99 25.99 8.28
CA HIS A 240 -14.59 25.76 9.67
C HIS A 240 -15.76 25.96 10.64
N PHE A 241 -15.63 25.37 11.83
CA PHE A 241 -16.59 25.58 12.91
C PHE A 241 -16.81 27.08 13.17
N TYR A 242 -18.09 27.47 13.18
CA TYR A 242 -18.59 28.84 13.36
C TYR A 242 -18.06 29.86 12.35
N GLY A 243 -17.53 29.41 11.20
CA GLY A 243 -16.95 30.29 10.19
C GLY A 243 -15.62 30.93 10.62
N LYS A 244 -14.88 30.27 11.53
CA LYS A 244 -13.68 30.84 12.17
C LYS A 244 -12.47 29.92 12.05
N TYR A 245 -11.33 30.51 11.72
CA TYR A 245 -10.05 29.81 11.83
C TYR A 245 -9.67 29.57 13.30
N PRO A 246 -8.88 28.51 13.58
CA PRO A 246 -8.22 28.37 14.87
C PRO A 246 -7.31 29.57 15.16
N VAL A 247 -7.23 29.95 16.45
CA VAL A 247 -6.39 31.08 16.91
C VAL A 247 -4.91 30.83 16.60
N TYR A 248 -4.42 29.64 16.93
CA TYR A 248 -3.09 29.17 16.55
C TYR A 248 -3.25 28.12 15.46
N ALA A 249 -2.85 28.49 14.24
CA ALA A 249 -3.03 27.65 13.08
C ALA A 249 -1.76 27.56 12.23
N LYS A 250 -1.61 26.39 11.60
CA LYS A 250 -0.71 26.18 10.48
C LYS A 250 -1.51 26.28 9.18
N VAL A 251 -0.92 26.85 8.14
CA VAL A 251 -1.48 26.84 6.79
C VAL A 251 -0.58 26.03 5.88
N ASP A 252 -1.13 24.96 5.30
CA ASP A 252 -0.49 24.21 4.22
C ASP A 252 -1.32 24.29 2.94
N THR A 253 -0.78 23.79 1.83
CA THR A 253 -1.36 23.90 0.50
C THR A 253 -1.33 22.56 -0.23
N SER A 254 -2.31 22.36 -1.09
CA SER A 254 -2.33 21.31 -2.10
C SER A 254 -2.34 21.91 -3.50
N THR A 255 -1.55 21.37 -4.43
CA THR A 255 -1.62 21.71 -5.85
C THR A 255 -2.86 21.03 -6.45
N GLY A 256 -3.85 21.83 -6.83
CA GLY A 256 -5.03 21.33 -7.56
C GLY A 256 -4.72 21.10 -9.05
N THR A 257 -5.58 20.36 -9.74
CA THR A 257 -5.54 20.15 -11.20
C THR A 257 -5.70 21.45 -12.00
N SER A 258 -6.29 22.49 -11.39
CA SER A 258 -6.57 23.79 -12.00
C SER A 258 -5.48 24.86 -11.81
N GLY A 259 -4.26 24.48 -11.41
CA GLY A 259 -3.11 25.39 -11.26
C GLY A 259 -3.09 26.29 -10.02
N LYS A 260 -4.25 26.75 -9.50
CA LYS A 260 -4.33 27.51 -8.23
C LYS A 260 -4.28 26.59 -7.00
N PRO A 261 -3.30 26.75 -6.09
CA PRO A 261 -3.23 25.95 -4.85
C PRO A 261 -4.42 26.21 -3.93
N THR A 262 -4.88 25.17 -3.24
CA THR A 262 -5.89 25.28 -2.17
C THR A 262 -5.17 25.32 -0.83
N ALA A 263 -5.49 26.32 0.01
CA ALA A 263 -4.94 26.46 1.36
C ALA A 263 -5.77 25.66 2.39
N TRP A 264 -5.09 25.12 3.39
CA TRP A 264 -5.65 24.31 4.47
C TRP A 264 -5.19 24.85 5.81
N VAL A 265 -6.14 25.38 6.59
CA VAL A 265 -5.87 25.98 7.90
C VAL A 265 -6.14 24.95 9.01
N ARG A 266 -5.08 24.51 9.69
CA ARG A 266 -5.07 23.43 10.69
C ARG A 266 -4.78 23.94 12.08
N GLY A 267 -5.54 23.44 13.06
CA GLY A 267 -5.34 23.80 14.47
C GLY A 267 -4.27 22.96 15.16
N GLU A 268 -3.76 23.46 16.30
CA GLU A 268 -2.76 22.75 17.09
C GLU A 268 -3.23 21.38 17.60
N ARG A 269 -4.50 21.26 18.01
CA ARG A 269 -5.08 19.99 18.48
C ARG A 269 -5.09 18.93 17.39
N GLU A 270 -5.53 19.30 16.18
CA GLU A 270 -5.52 18.45 15.00
C GLU A 270 -4.10 17.95 14.70
N LEU A 271 -3.11 18.86 14.69
CA LEU A 271 -1.71 18.50 14.45
C LEU A 271 -1.17 17.57 15.53
N ASN A 272 -1.47 17.82 16.81
CA ASN A 272 -1.00 17.00 17.93
C ASN A 272 -1.54 15.56 17.89
N ALA A 273 -2.79 15.35 17.45
CA ALA A 273 -3.30 14.00 17.27
C ALA A 273 -2.62 13.27 16.10
N VAL A 274 -2.34 13.96 14.98
CA VAL A 274 -1.55 13.37 13.88
C VAL A 274 -0.12 13.04 14.34
N LYS A 275 0.49 13.85 15.21
CA LYS A 275 1.80 13.55 15.82
C LYS A 275 1.78 12.22 16.56
N LYS A 276 0.75 12.03 17.38
CA LYS A 276 0.59 10.83 18.21
C LYS A 276 0.32 9.58 17.38
N THR A 277 -0.53 9.65 16.36
CA THR A 277 -0.80 8.50 15.48
C THR A 277 0.46 8.09 14.71
N LEU A 278 1.23 9.05 14.17
CA LEU A 278 2.50 8.75 13.52
C LEU A 278 3.55 8.17 14.49
N ALA A 279 3.59 8.64 15.74
CA ALA A 279 4.46 8.05 16.75
C ALA A 279 4.09 6.60 17.09
N LEU A 280 2.79 6.25 17.04
CA LEU A 280 2.34 4.88 17.20
C LEU A 280 2.76 4.01 16.01
N ALA A 281 2.62 4.52 14.80
CA ALA A 281 3.07 3.88 13.56
C ALA A 281 4.56 3.51 13.61
N GLU A 282 5.39 4.51 13.91
CA GLU A 282 6.83 4.33 14.05
C GLU A 282 7.15 3.30 15.12
N LYS A 283 6.49 3.37 16.28
CA LYS A 283 6.69 2.42 17.37
C LYS A 283 6.22 1.00 17.02
N ALA A 284 5.16 0.86 16.23
CA ALA A 284 4.71 -0.43 15.72
C ALA A 284 5.77 -1.05 14.80
N GLN A 285 6.37 -0.23 13.93
CA GLN A 285 7.27 -0.66 12.87
C GLN A 285 8.73 -0.83 13.33
N PHE A 286 9.20 -0.01 14.26
CA PHE A 286 10.60 0.06 14.70
C PHE A 286 10.78 -0.18 16.20
N GLY A 287 9.71 -0.44 16.95
CA GLY A 287 9.78 -0.76 18.37
C GLY A 287 10.33 0.40 19.20
N ASN A 288 11.33 0.12 20.03
CA ASN A 288 12.03 1.12 20.85
C ASN A 288 13.36 1.59 20.22
N ARG A 289 13.58 1.30 18.94
CA ARG A 289 14.78 1.74 18.22
C ARG A 289 14.80 3.27 18.15
N ARG A 290 15.95 3.87 18.45
CA ARG A 290 16.16 5.32 18.25
C ARG A 290 16.14 5.62 16.75
N ILE A 291 15.41 6.67 16.35
CA ILE A 291 15.25 7.05 14.95
C ILE A 291 16.01 8.34 14.63
N ALA A 292 16.64 8.37 13.45
CA ALA A 292 17.15 9.58 12.82
C ALA A 292 16.47 9.77 11.47
N PHE A 293 15.67 10.82 11.33
CA PHE A 293 14.98 11.17 10.10
C PHE A 293 15.83 12.09 9.24
N ILE A 294 15.94 11.76 7.96
CA ILE A 294 16.37 12.67 6.91
C ILE A 294 15.16 12.95 6.04
N ASN A 295 14.63 14.17 6.11
CA ASN A 295 13.41 14.55 5.40
C ASN A 295 13.74 15.20 4.06
N ALA A 296 13.57 14.41 2.99
CA ALA A 296 13.80 14.82 1.62
C ALA A 296 12.52 15.21 0.85
N PHE A 297 11.37 15.30 1.53
CA PHE A 297 10.19 15.92 0.92
C PHE A 297 10.41 17.41 0.71
N ALA A 298 9.79 17.95 -0.35
CA ALA A 298 9.85 19.37 -0.66
C ALA A 298 9.46 20.23 0.54
N LEU A 299 10.36 21.12 0.96
CA LEU A 299 10.14 22.04 2.07
C LEU A 299 9.49 23.31 1.55
N GLY A 300 8.31 23.62 2.08
CA GLY A 300 7.54 24.80 1.68
C GLY A 300 6.09 24.70 2.14
N PRO A 301 5.15 25.40 1.48
CA PRO A 301 3.77 25.44 1.92
C PRO A 301 3.04 24.11 1.69
N TRP A 302 3.67 23.07 1.16
CA TRP A 302 3.04 21.76 0.97
C TRP A 302 2.92 21.01 2.30
N ALA A 303 1.80 20.30 2.48
CA ALA A 303 1.53 19.58 3.73
C ALA A 303 2.66 18.59 4.07
N THR A 304 3.18 17.85 3.09
CA THR A 304 4.10 16.74 3.33
C THR A 304 5.43 17.18 3.96
N GLY A 305 6.14 18.17 3.43
CA GLY A 305 7.50 18.52 3.90
C GLY A 305 7.57 19.04 5.33
N LEU A 306 7.00 20.23 5.58
CA LEU A 306 7.08 20.87 6.90
C LEU A 306 6.20 20.19 7.94
N THR A 307 5.07 19.59 7.56
CA THR A 307 4.27 18.84 8.54
C THR A 307 5.01 17.58 8.94
N ALA A 308 5.52 16.77 8.01
CA ALA A 308 6.33 15.61 8.36
C ALA A 308 7.48 15.97 9.32
N TYR A 309 8.21 17.06 9.05
CA TYR A 309 9.25 17.57 9.96
C TYR A 309 8.73 17.80 11.39
N GLU A 310 7.64 18.55 11.54
CA GLU A 310 7.05 18.84 12.85
C GLU A 310 6.57 17.57 13.57
N LEU A 311 6.07 16.59 12.82
CA LEU A 311 5.58 15.33 13.37
C LEU A 311 6.75 14.46 13.88
N MET A 312 7.78 14.29 13.06
CA MET A 312 8.96 13.46 13.34
C MET A 312 9.84 14.01 14.47
N ARG A 313 9.84 15.33 14.71
CA ARG A 313 10.70 15.96 15.73
C ARG A 313 10.38 15.50 17.17
N THR A 314 9.22 14.88 17.37
CA THR A 314 8.83 14.35 18.69
C THR A 314 9.27 12.91 18.92
N THR A 315 9.68 12.19 17.86
CA THR A 315 9.99 10.77 17.91
C THR A 315 11.46 10.45 17.60
N GLY A 316 12.15 11.33 16.87
CA GLY A 316 13.58 11.18 16.57
C GLY A 316 14.28 12.50 16.29
N SER A 317 15.60 12.43 16.04
CA SER A 317 16.33 13.56 15.46
C SER A 317 15.90 13.75 14.02
N VAL A 318 15.73 14.99 13.56
CA VAL A 318 15.26 15.27 12.19
C VAL A 318 16.20 16.26 11.51
N PHE A 319 16.70 15.89 10.33
CA PHE A 319 17.41 16.77 9.43
C PHE A 319 16.53 17.02 8.18
N ALA A 320 16.02 18.24 8.04
CA ALA A 320 15.16 18.63 6.92
C ALA A 320 15.99 19.22 5.79
N THR A 321 16.38 18.38 4.84
CA THR A 321 17.21 18.78 3.70
C THR A 321 16.36 19.27 2.53
N GLY A 322 15.12 18.81 2.43
CA GLY A 322 14.40 18.85 1.16
C GLY A 322 15.08 17.93 0.13
N ALA A 323 14.73 18.09 -1.14
CA ALA A 323 15.24 17.30 -2.26
C ALA A 323 16.72 17.62 -2.62
N ASP A 324 17.57 17.87 -1.62
CA ASP A 324 18.98 18.23 -1.78
C ASP A 324 19.89 17.02 -1.59
N LYS A 325 20.31 16.41 -2.70
CA LYS A 325 21.08 15.14 -2.70
C LYS A 325 22.45 15.26 -2.02
N GLU A 326 23.10 16.43 -2.12
CA GLU A 326 24.42 16.68 -1.54
C GLU A 326 24.33 16.74 -0.02
N LYS A 327 23.41 17.55 0.51
CA LYS A 327 23.19 17.64 1.96
C LYS A 327 22.75 16.32 2.59
N ILE A 328 21.96 15.52 1.87
CA ILE A 328 21.58 14.18 2.33
C ILE A 328 22.82 13.29 2.46
N LEU A 329 23.68 13.26 1.44
CA LEU A 329 24.92 12.49 1.50
C LEU A 329 25.84 12.95 2.63
N ASP A 330 26.03 14.26 2.80
CA ASP A 330 26.85 14.83 3.88
C ASP A 330 26.35 14.39 5.27
N GLU A 331 25.04 14.39 5.48
CA GLU A 331 24.45 13.93 6.75
C GLU A 331 24.64 12.43 6.97
N LEU A 332 24.46 11.61 5.93
CA LEU A 332 24.72 10.17 6.00
C LEU A 332 26.19 9.90 6.38
N LEU A 333 27.13 10.64 5.78
CA LEU A 333 28.56 10.55 6.11
C LEU A 333 28.85 11.03 7.54
N ARG A 334 28.24 12.13 7.98
CA ARG A 334 28.37 12.64 9.36
C ARG A 334 27.93 11.59 10.39
N ILE A 335 26.78 10.96 10.18
CA ILE A 335 26.29 9.88 11.06
C ILE A 335 27.26 8.69 11.05
N LYS A 336 27.70 8.25 9.86
CA LYS A 336 28.67 7.14 9.73
C LYS A 336 29.97 7.42 10.47
N HIS A 337 30.54 8.62 10.34
CA HIS A 337 31.76 9.02 11.02
C HIS A 337 31.58 9.05 12.55
N TYR A 338 30.45 9.59 13.02
CA TYR A 338 30.13 9.60 14.44
C TYR A 338 30.07 8.17 15.01
N GLU A 339 29.36 7.26 14.34
CA GLU A 339 29.23 5.86 14.78
C GLU A 339 30.57 5.12 14.78
N ALA A 340 31.39 5.31 13.75
CA ALA A 340 32.72 4.70 13.65
C ALA A 340 33.63 5.18 14.79
N HIS A 341 33.59 6.48 15.11
CA HIS A 341 34.37 7.05 16.20
C HIS A 341 33.91 6.54 17.58
N GLN A 342 32.60 6.39 17.81
CA GLN A 342 32.10 5.81 19.07
C GLN A 342 32.55 4.36 19.25
N LEU A 343 32.59 3.57 18.17
CA LEU A 343 33.14 2.21 18.21
C LEU A 343 34.64 2.24 18.56
N GLU A 344 35.41 3.10 17.90
CA GLU A 344 36.85 3.25 18.14
C GLU A 344 37.15 3.57 19.60
N LEU A 345 36.50 4.58 20.18
CA LEU A 345 36.65 4.94 21.59
C LEU A 345 36.37 3.77 22.56
N LYS A 346 35.44 2.88 22.21
CA LYS A 346 35.13 1.69 23.03
C LYS A 346 36.18 0.59 22.88
N LEU A 347 36.75 0.45 21.69
CA LEU A 347 37.81 -0.53 21.43
C LEU A 347 39.14 -0.07 22.01
N ASP A 348 39.44 1.23 22.02
CA ASP A 348 40.62 1.78 22.68
C ASP A 348 40.60 1.51 24.18
N GLN A 349 39.44 1.69 24.82
CA GLN A 349 39.23 1.30 26.24
C GLN A 349 39.45 -0.20 26.49
N LEU A 350 39.09 -1.05 25.53
CA LEU A 350 39.33 -2.48 25.61
C LEU A 350 40.83 -2.80 25.47
N TYR A 351 41.51 -2.13 24.55
CA TYR A 351 42.95 -2.29 24.31
C TYR A 351 43.77 -1.84 25.52
N GLU A 352 43.46 -0.69 26.12
CA GLU A 352 44.09 -0.21 27.35
C GLU A 352 43.93 -1.20 28.51
N LYS A 353 42.76 -1.83 28.60
CA LYS A 353 42.48 -2.86 29.61
C LYS A 353 43.20 -4.19 29.34
N TYR A 354 43.44 -4.52 28.08
CA TYR A 354 44.08 -5.76 27.65
C TYR A 354 45.19 -5.49 26.60
N PRO A 355 46.36 -4.99 27.01
CA PRO A 355 47.45 -4.66 26.09
C PRO A 355 48.04 -5.86 25.34
N SER A 356 47.66 -7.08 25.72
CA SER A 356 48.06 -8.32 25.05
C SER A 356 47.33 -8.58 23.73
N ILE A 357 46.24 -7.87 23.44
CA ILE A 357 45.49 -8.02 22.18
C ILE A 357 46.33 -7.38 21.06
N THR A 358 46.60 -8.10 19.97
CA THR A 358 47.38 -7.52 18.86
C THR A 358 46.53 -6.56 18.01
N PRO A 359 47.14 -5.66 17.22
CA PRO A 359 46.41 -4.81 16.29
C PRO A 359 45.53 -5.59 15.30
N GLU A 360 45.98 -6.75 14.84
CA GLU A 360 45.22 -7.64 13.94
C GLU A 360 44.01 -8.26 14.66
N GLU A 361 44.19 -8.72 15.89
CA GLU A 361 43.10 -9.22 16.72
C GLU A 361 42.07 -8.12 17.01
N MET A 362 42.52 -6.88 17.23
CA MET A 362 41.62 -5.75 17.42
C MET A 362 40.79 -5.45 16.16
N GLN A 363 41.35 -5.63 14.96
CA GLN A 363 40.58 -5.52 13.72
C GLN A 363 39.49 -6.59 13.60
N VAL A 364 39.77 -7.83 14.03
CA VAL A 364 38.76 -8.90 14.09
C VAL A 364 37.62 -8.51 15.04
N ILE A 365 37.94 -8.02 16.25
CA ILE A 365 36.94 -7.55 17.23
C ILE A 365 36.13 -6.38 16.65
N ARG A 366 36.80 -5.39 16.03
CA ARG A 366 36.15 -4.25 15.37
C ARG A 366 35.14 -4.70 14.32
N LYS A 367 35.56 -5.59 13.42
CA LYS A 367 34.71 -6.14 12.36
C LYS A 367 33.53 -6.93 12.93
N PHE A 368 33.77 -7.73 13.98
CA PHE A 368 32.72 -8.47 14.66
C PHE A 368 31.63 -7.53 15.21
N VAL A 369 32.02 -6.53 16.02
CA VAL A 369 31.07 -5.58 16.62
C VAL A 369 30.34 -4.76 15.55
N ALA A 370 31.06 -4.21 14.57
CA ALA A 370 30.46 -3.42 13.48
C ALA A 370 29.44 -4.24 12.67
N SER A 371 29.76 -5.50 12.36
CA SER A 371 28.84 -6.40 11.67
C SER A 371 27.62 -6.74 12.50
N SER A 372 27.77 -6.96 13.82
CA SER A 372 26.65 -7.22 14.72
C SER A 372 25.69 -6.03 14.77
N LEU A 373 26.22 -4.81 14.85
CA LEU A 373 25.42 -3.58 14.82
C LEU A 373 24.66 -3.39 13.50
N LYS A 374 25.28 -3.73 12.36
CA LYS A 374 24.61 -3.70 11.05
C LYS A 374 23.50 -4.76 10.96
N ASN A 375 23.79 -5.97 11.43
CA ASN A 375 22.82 -7.07 11.45
C ASN A 375 21.61 -6.76 12.35
N ALA A 376 21.81 -6.05 13.47
CA ALA A 376 20.73 -5.62 14.36
C ALA A 376 19.72 -4.69 13.70
N LEU A 377 20.14 -3.86 12.73
CA LEU A 377 19.24 -3.00 11.96
C LEU A 377 18.60 -3.74 10.78
N LYS A 378 19.30 -4.71 10.19
CA LYS A 378 18.79 -5.51 9.07
C LYS A 378 17.73 -6.52 9.51
N TYR A 379 17.98 -7.24 10.61
CA TYR A 379 17.13 -8.33 11.11
C TYR A 379 16.39 -7.90 12.38
N ARG A 380 15.43 -6.98 12.22
CA ARG A 380 14.76 -6.29 13.34
C ARG A 380 13.88 -7.19 14.21
N ASP A 381 13.37 -8.30 13.67
CA ASP A 381 12.53 -9.24 14.42
C ASP A 381 13.35 -10.27 15.24
N THR A 382 14.69 -10.30 15.10
CA THR A 382 15.57 -11.21 15.85
C THR A 382 16.19 -10.50 17.04
N SER A 383 16.25 -11.17 18.21
CA SER A 383 16.90 -10.58 19.38
C SER A 383 18.40 -10.32 19.11
N PHE A 384 18.95 -9.29 19.72
CA PHE A 384 20.35 -8.94 19.49
C PHE A 384 21.30 -10.02 20.03
N GLU A 385 20.91 -10.67 21.12
CA GLU A 385 21.61 -11.81 21.71
C GLU A 385 21.66 -13.00 20.76
N ASP A 386 20.55 -13.34 20.10
CA ASP A 386 20.50 -14.42 19.12
C ASP A 386 21.35 -14.10 17.89
N LEU A 387 21.32 -12.84 17.42
CA LEU A 387 22.18 -12.39 16.32
C LEU A 387 23.66 -12.52 16.66
N LEU A 388 24.06 -12.13 17.89
CA LEU A 388 25.44 -12.29 18.37
C LEU A 388 25.83 -13.77 18.45
N ALA A 389 24.95 -14.64 18.93
CA ALA A 389 25.20 -16.07 19.03
C ALA A 389 25.34 -16.73 17.65
N GLN A 390 24.45 -16.40 16.71
CA GLN A 390 24.53 -16.86 15.32
C GLN A 390 25.83 -16.39 14.66
N GLN A 391 26.18 -15.11 14.81
CA GLN A 391 27.40 -14.57 14.24
C GLN A 391 28.64 -15.25 14.83
N LEU A 392 28.70 -15.45 16.16
CA LEU A 392 29.79 -16.16 16.82
C LEU A 392 29.93 -17.61 16.34
N SER A 393 28.82 -18.28 16.04
CA SER A 393 28.83 -19.65 15.52
C SER A 393 29.36 -19.76 14.09
N SER A 394 29.32 -18.67 13.32
CA SER A 394 29.76 -18.61 11.92
C SER A 394 31.23 -18.23 11.74
N LEU A 395 31.92 -17.83 12.82
CA LEU A 395 33.35 -17.47 12.78
C LEU A 395 34.23 -18.71 12.61
N ASP A 396 35.43 -18.51 12.04
CA ASP A 396 36.44 -19.55 12.03
C ASP A 396 36.96 -19.87 13.45
N ASN A 397 37.65 -21.00 13.61
CA ASN A 397 38.10 -21.45 14.93
C ASN A 397 39.06 -20.48 15.64
N LYS A 398 39.83 -19.67 14.90
CA LYS A 398 40.80 -18.73 15.47
C LYS A 398 40.08 -17.46 15.93
N GLU A 399 39.27 -16.87 15.07
CA GLU A 399 38.44 -15.70 15.37
C GLU A 399 37.46 -16.02 16.50
N LYS A 400 36.81 -17.19 16.47
CA LYS A 400 35.89 -17.63 17.51
C LYS A 400 36.57 -17.71 18.88
N ARG A 401 37.76 -18.32 18.96
CA ARG A 401 38.52 -18.39 20.23
C ARG A 401 38.86 -17.00 20.76
N LEU A 402 39.28 -16.08 19.89
CA LEU A 402 39.57 -14.70 20.25
C LEU A 402 38.31 -13.99 20.82
N ILE A 403 37.18 -14.08 20.10
CA ILE A 403 35.93 -13.46 20.55
C ILE A 403 35.44 -14.12 21.85
N GLU A 404 35.58 -15.44 22.00
CA GLU A 404 35.21 -16.15 23.23
C GLU A 404 36.08 -15.76 24.42
N GLN A 405 37.39 -15.56 24.22
CA GLN A 405 38.32 -15.13 25.26
C GLN A 405 37.93 -13.79 25.90
N TYR A 406 37.43 -12.84 25.10
CA TYR A 406 37.01 -11.51 25.57
C TYR A 406 35.50 -11.29 25.54
N LYS A 407 34.71 -12.37 25.45
CA LYS A 407 33.27 -12.36 25.15
C LYS A 407 32.48 -11.36 25.98
N SER A 408 32.63 -11.38 27.31
CA SER A 408 31.86 -10.53 28.20
C SER A 408 32.06 -9.03 27.91
N ASN A 409 33.29 -8.60 27.60
CA ASN A 409 33.56 -7.19 27.28
C ASN A 409 33.06 -6.85 25.87
N ILE A 410 33.30 -7.72 24.88
CA ILE A 410 32.88 -7.49 23.48
C ILE A 410 31.35 -7.41 23.39
N VAL A 411 30.63 -8.31 24.04
CA VAL A 411 29.16 -8.30 24.09
C VAL A 411 28.66 -7.06 24.80
N ALA A 412 29.26 -6.65 25.92
CA ALA A 412 28.87 -5.43 26.62
C ALA A 412 29.07 -4.17 25.76
N ILE A 413 30.19 -4.08 25.02
CA ILE A 413 30.45 -3.00 24.06
C ILE A 413 29.38 -3.02 22.95
N ALA A 414 29.15 -4.17 22.33
CA ALA A 414 28.18 -4.33 21.25
C ALA A 414 26.76 -3.96 21.71
N GLN A 415 26.33 -4.39 22.91
CA GLN A 415 25.03 -4.07 23.47
C GLN A 415 24.88 -2.57 23.74
N LYS A 416 25.89 -1.94 24.34
CA LYS A 416 25.87 -0.50 24.59
C LYS A 416 25.78 0.30 23.30
N LEU A 417 26.64 -0.01 22.32
CA LEU A 417 26.60 0.65 21.01
C LEU A 417 25.29 0.38 20.27
N ASN A 418 24.70 -0.81 20.40
CA ASN A 418 23.40 -1.11 19.81
C ASN A 418 22.27 -0.27 20.42
N GLN A 419 22.30 0.03 21.72
CA GLN A 419 21.32 0.91 22.36
C GLN A 419 21.44 2.37 21.87
N GLU A 420 22.66 2.80 21.56
CA GLU A 420 22.94 4.14 21.07
C GLU A 420 22.69 4.29 19.56
N LYS A 421 22.81 3.19 18.80
CA LYS A 421 22.67 3.12 17.34
C LYS A 421 21.26 3.50 16.87
N VAL A 422 21.24 4.42 15.91
CA VAL A 422 20.01 4.93 15.29
C VAL A 422 19.66 4.15 14.04
N GLN A 423 18.37 3.98 13.78
CA GLN A 423 17.86 3.61 12.46
C GLN A 423 17.65 4.90 11.66
N ILE A 424 18.30 5.01 10.50
CA ILE A 424 18.09 6.14 9.59
C ILE A 424 16.82 5.89 8.79
N LEU A 425 15.86 6.82 8.87
CA LEU A 425 14.66 6.86 8.04
C LEU A 425 14.78 8.01 7.06
N LEU A 426 14.92 7.69 5.77
CA LEU A 426 15.00 8.68 4.71
C LEU A 426 13.64 8.81 4.04
N THR A 427 13.01 9.98 4.16
CA THR A 427 11.64 10.19 3.66
C THR A 427 11.64 10.97 2.36
N GLY A 428 10.85 10.58 1.36
CA GLY A 428 10.80 11.30 0.08
C GLY A 428 9.88 10.68 -0.95
N TYR A 429 9.92 11.19 -2.18
CA TYR A 429 9.21 10.58 -3.30
C TYR A 429 10.01 9.39 -3.85
N PRO A 430 9.38 8.28 -4.29
CA PRO A 430 10.12 7.12 -4.81
C PRO A 430 11.12 7.45 -5.94
N PRO A 431 10.75 8.25 -6.98
CA PRO A 431 11.71 8.62 -8.02
C PRO A 431 12.90 9.41 -7.50
N PHE A 432 12.68 10.32 -6.54
CA PHE A 432 13.77 11.08 -5.94
C PHE A 432 14.75 10.17 -5.18
N LEU A 433 14.24 9.18 -4.44
CA LEU A 433 15.11 8.23 -3.74
C LEU A 433 15.95 7.40 -4.72
N LYS A 434 15.42 7.11 -5.91
CA LYS A 434 16.17 6.45 -6.98
C LYS A 434 17.29 7.35 -7.51
N ASP A 435 16.98 8.60 -7.84
CA ASP A 435 17.96 9.59 -8.30
C ASP A 435 19.06 9.82 -7.25
N LEU A 436 18.69 9.83 -5.97
CA LEU A 436 19.62 9.96 -4.86
C LEU A 436 20.55 8.74 -4.76
N ALA A 437 20.03 7.52 -4.87
CA ALA A 437 20.85 6.32 -4.82
C ALA A 437 21.89 6.29 -5.95
N THR A 438 21.48 6.68 -7.17
CA THR A 438 22.38 6.86 -8.33
C THR A 438 23.44 7.93 -8.03
N TYR A 439 23.04 9.07 -7.47
CA TYR A 439 23.96 10.15 -7.11
C TYR A 439 25.01 9.72 -6.08
N ILE A 440 24.59 9.03 -5.01
CA ILE A 440 25.49 8.53 -3.95
C ILE A 440 26.52 7.57 -4.53
N LYS A 441 26.08 6.69 -5.44
CA LYS A 441 26.96 5.78 -6.17
C LYS A 441 27.95 6.53 -7.06
N ALA A 442 27.50 7.56 -7.78
CA ALA A 442 28.38 8.40 -8.61
C ALA A 442 29.43 9.16 -7.78
N LYS A 443 29.14 9.47 -6.51
CA LYS A 443 30.09 10.06 -5.55
C LYS A 443 31.03 9.04 -4.90
N GLY A 444 31.01 7.77 -5.32
CA GLY A 444 31.90 6.73 -4.82
C GLY A 444 31.49 6.12 -3.48
N HIS A 445 30.22 6.29 -3.08
CA HIS A 445 29.66 5.73 -1.85
C HIS A 445 28.59 4.67 -2.14
N HIS A 446 28.36 3.78 -1.19
CA HIS A 446 27.31 2.76 -1.28
C HIS A 446 26.24 3.02 -0.24
N LEU A 447 24.97 3.06 -0.66
CA LEU A 447 23.87 3.34 0.27
C LEU A 447 23.75 2.28 1.38
N SER A 448 24.13 1.04 1.07
CA SER A 448 24.19 -0.09 2.01
C SER A 448 25.14 0.11 3.19
N ASP A 449 25.99 1.14 3.16
CA ASP A 449 26.88 1.48 4.27
C ASP A 449 26.15 2.20 5.40
N PHE A 450 25.01 2.83 5.10
CA PHE A 450 24.32 3.73 6.01
C PHE A 450 23.11 3.09 6.70
N SER A 451 22.76 1.86 6.34
CA SER A 451 21.64 1.12 6.95
C SER A 451 20.30 1.90 6.89
N VAL A 452 19.99 2.47 5.73
CA VAL A 452 18.84 3.38 5.54
C VAL A 452 17.57 2.58 5.24
N VAL A 453 16.46 2.97 5.85
CA VAL A 453 15.11 2.57 5.44
C VAL A 453 14.45 3.76 4.76
N GLY A 454 13.84 3.55 3.59
CA GLY A 454 13.11 4.59 2.87
C GLY A 454 11.65 4.64 3.30
N ILE A 455 11.11 5.84 3.56
CA ILE A 455 9.67 6.05 3.77
C ILE A 455 9.14 6.93 2.64
N VAL A 456 8.36 6.36 1.74
CA VAL A 456 7.87 7.04 0.55
C VAL A 456 6.39 7.44 0.67
N GLY A 457 6.03 8.54 0.02
CA GLY A 457 4.66 9.04 0.03
C GLY A 457 4.37 10.03 -1.09
N GLY A 458 3.12 10.43 -1.21
CA GLY A 458 2.66 11.37 -2.24
C GLY A 458 2.50 10.78 -3.65
N GLN A 459 3.12 9.63 -3.94
CA GLN A 459 3.00 8.87 -5.20
C GLN A 459 2.87 7.37 -4.91
N ALA A 460 2.31 6.62 -5.86
CA ALA A 460 2.32 5.17 -5.79
C ALA A 460 3.75 4.63 -5.90
N ASN A 461 4.03 3.52 -5.22
CA ASN A 461 5.31 2.82 -5.28
C ASN A 461 5.07 1.38 -5.72
N SER A 462 5.57 1.02 -6.91
CA SER A 462 5.48 -0.35 -7.42
C SER A 462 6.46 -1.29 -6.71
N GLU A 463 6.16 -2.60 -6.72
CA GLU A 463 7.08 -3.60 -6.15
C GLU A 463 8.41 -3.66 -6.92
N ALA A 464 8.38 -3.39 -8.23
CA ALA A 464 9.60 -3.28 -9.03
C ALA A 464 10.48 -2.09 -8.61
N MET A 465 9.88 -0.91 -8.36
CA MET A 465 10.61 0.24 -7.80
C MET A 465 11.16 -0.07 -6.41
N ARG A 466 10.39 -0.74 -5.55
CA ARG A 466 10.82 -1.20 -4.23
C ARG A 466 12.06 -2.09 -4.32
N ASP A 467 11.99 -3.14 -5.13
CA ASP A 467 13.08 -4.11 -5.30
C ASP A 467 14.33 -3.42 -5.90
N SER A 468 14.15 -2.46 -6.81
CA SER A 468 15.22 -1.62 -7.37
C SER A 468 15.93 -0.78 -6.30
N LEU A 469 15.17 -0.09 -5.44
CA LEU A 469 15.73 0.71 -4.34
C LEU A 469 16.44 -0.18 -3.30
N ILE A 470 15.87 -1.34 -2.97
CA ILE A 470 16.53 -2.30 -2.08
C ILE A 470 17.84 -2.80 -2.69
N LYS A 471 17.86 -3.09 -3.99
CA LYS A 471 19.07 -3.46 -4.73
C LYS A 471 20.15 -2.36 -4.71
N ASP A 472 19.74 -1.10 -4.70
CA ASP A 472 20.66 0.03 -4.60
C ASP A 472 21.20 0.27 -3.17
N GLY A 473 20.70 -0.45 -2.17
CA GLY A 473 21.29 -0.53 -0.83
C GLY A 473 20.39 -0.06 0.32
N PHE A 474 19.12 0.27 0.07
CA PHE A 474 18.14 0.45 1.15
C PHE A 474 17.89 -0.89 1.88
N ILE A 475 17.70 -0.86 3.20
CA ILE A 475 17.30 -2.04 3.99
C ILE A 475 15.89 -2.48 3.60
N ASN A 476 14.98 -1.52 3.54
CA ASN A 476 13.60 -1.70 3.07
C ASN A 476 13.03 -0.34 2.66
N ILE A 477 11.91 -0.37 1.95
CA ILE A 477 11.11 0.81 1.61
C ILE A 477 9.69 0.57 2.12
N TYR A 478 9.10 1.56 2.78
CA TYR A 478 7.69 1.54 3.21
C TYR A 478 6.96 2.73 2.62
N SER A 479 5.68 2.54 2.33
CA SER A 479 4.81 3.60 1.79
C SER A 479 3.88 4.15 2.87
N SER A 480 3.56 5.44 2.79
CA SER A 480 2.51 6.08 3.59
C SER A 480 1.51 6.78 2.66
N TYR A 481 0.23 6.56 2.91
CA TYR A 481 -0.86 7.20 2.19
C TYR A 481 -1.43 8.36 2.99
N GLY A 482 -1.64 9.50 2.31
CA GLY A 482 -2.22 10.69 2.90
C GLY A 482 -2.57 11.71 1.83
N ALA A 483 -3.39 12.69 2.22
CA ALA A 483 -3.80 13.80 1.39
C ALA A 483 -3.88 15.09 2.22
N SER A 484 -3.35 16.20 1.69
CA SER A 484 -3.42 17.50 2.38
C SER A 484 -4.85 17.96 2.66
N ASP A 485 -5.82 17.49 1.88
CA ASP A 485 -7.25 17.70 2.13
C ASP A 485 -7.72 17.11 3.47
N LEU A 486 -7.13 15.97 3.85
CA LEU A 486 -7.46 15.17 5.02
C LEU A 486 -6.25 15.19 5.97
N ASP A 487 -5.50 14.11 6.10
CA ASP A 487 -4.28 14.00 6.90
C ASP A 487 -3.12 13.43 6.09
N VAL A 488 -1.89 13.73 6.52
CA VAL A 488 -0.66 13.25 5.86
C VAL A 488 -0.38 11.76 6.09
N ASN A 489 -1.10 11.12 7.03
CA ASN A 489 -0.94 9.71 7.37
C ASN A 489 -2.32 9.08 7.65
N LEU A 490 -3.01 8.69 6.57
CA LEU A 490 -4.29 7.99 6.58
C LEU A 490 -4.11 6.47 6.59
N GLY A 491 -3.03 5.98 6.00
CA GLY A 491 -2.72 4.56 5.94
C GLY A 491 -1.23 4.29 5.83
N GLU A 492 -0.82 3.16 6.37
CA GLU A 492 0.59 2.77 6.53
C GLU A 492 0.84 1.40 5.92
N GLU A 493 1.95 1.29 5.18
CA GLU A 493 2.44 0.03 4.64
C GLU A 493 3.48 -0.54 5.62
N THR A 494 3.25 -1.77 6.05
CA THR A 494 4.19 -2.55 6.87
C THR A 494 4.70 -3.76 6.07
N ASP A 495 5.44 -4.65 6.73
CA ASP A 495 5.88 -5.91 6.10
C ASP A 495 4.69 -6.80 5.72
N ASP A 496 3.56 -6.70 6.44
CA ASP A 496 2.33 -7.45 6.19
C ASP A 496 1.75 -7.07 4.81
N GLU A 497 1.61 -5.77 4.53
CA GLU A 497 1.10 -5.25 3.25
C GLU A 497 1.99 -5.65 2.08
N ILE A 498 3.31 -5.60 2.27
CA ILE A 498 4.28 -5.99 1.24
C ILE A 498 4.12 -7.48 0.89
N ILE A 499 3.92 -8.35 1.88
CA ILE A 499 3.64 -9.77 1.66
C ILE A 499 2.36 -9.95 0.84
N ILE A 500 1.29 -9.23 1.19
CA ILE A 500 0.01 -9.29 0.47
C ILE A 500 0.19 -8.84 -0.98
N ARG A 501 0.88 -7.71 -1.22
CA ARG A 501 1.13 -7.20 -2.58
C ARG A 501 1.92 -8.19 -3.42
N LYS A 502 3.02 -8.75 -2.89
CA LYS A 502 3.82 -9.78 -3.58
C LYS A 502 3.04 -11.07 -3.81
N ALA A 503 2.12 -11.44 -2.91
CA ALA A 503 1.23 -12.58 -3.09
C ALA A 503 0.26 -12.34 -4.25
N ILE A 504 -0.36 -11.16 -4.34
CA ILE A 504 -1.27 -10.79 -5.42
C ILE A 504 -0.55 -10.79 -6.77
N GLU A 505 0.64 -10.21 -6.85
CA GLU A 505 1.43 -10.16 -8.08
C GLU A 505 1.77 -11.55 -8.63
N ARG A 506 2.07 -12.50 -7.74
CA ARG A 506 2.41 -13.90 -8.10
C ARG A 506 1.18 -14.76 -8.39
N ASN A 507 -0.01 -14.33 -7.99
CA ASN A 507 -1.25 -15.12 -8.06
C ASN A 507 -2.35 -14.33 -8.76
N PRO A 508 -2.45 -14.37 -10.11
CA PRO A 508 -3.49 -13.68 -10.86
C PRO A 508 -4.92 -14.07 -10.45
N GLY A 509 -5.14 -15.29 -9.96
CA GLY A 509 -6.44 -15.72 -9.42
C GLY A 509 -6.82 -14.94 -8.18
N LEU A 510 -5.85 -14.72 -7.28
CA LEU A 510 -6.05 -13.96 -6.05
C LEU A 510 -6.46 -12.52 -6.35
N ALA A 511 -5.80 -11.89 -7.33
CA ALA A 511 -6.18 -10.56 -7.82
C ALA A 511 -7.63 -10.51 -8.31
N ARG A 512 -8.03 -11.48 -9.15
CA ARG A 512 -9.40 -11.57 -9.68
C ARG A 512 -10.44 -11.75 -8.58
N GLU A 513 -10.16 -12.60 -7.59
CA GLU A 513 -11.05 -12.82 -6.46
C GLU A 513 -11.07 -11.67 -5.46
N LEU A 514 -10.03 -10.84 -5.36
CA LEU A 514 -10.08 -9.63 -4.54
C LEU A 514 -10.85 -8.52 -5.26
N TYR A 515 -10.42 -8.20 -6.48
CA TYR A 515 -10.83 -6.97 -7.12
C TYR A 515 -11.25 -7.06 -8.59
N GLY A 516 -11.30 -8.26 -9.15
CA GLY A 516 -11.73 -8.49 -10.53
C GLY A 516 -10.60 -8.36 -11.56
N VAL A 517 -10.98 -8.42 -12.84
CA VAL A 517 -10.06 -8.34 -13.99
C VAL A 517 -9.69 -6.88 -14.32
N ASN A 518 -8.61 -6.71 -15.10
CA ASN A 518 -8.18 -5.42 -15.68
C ASN A 518 -7.93 -4.32 -14.65
N ARG A 519 -7.39 -4.69 -13.48
CA ARG A 519 -6.94 -3.78 -12.44
C ARG A 519 -5.48 -4.09 -12.10
N GLY A 520 -4.64 -3.06 -12.13
CA GLY A 520 -3.25 -3.16 -11.70
C GLY A 520 -3.12 -3.51 -10.21
N LEU A 521 -1.90 -3.86 -9.79
CA LEU A 521 -1.57 -4.12 -8.39
C LEU A 521 -1.81 -2.83 -7.56
N PRO A 522 -2.76 -2.83 -6.59
CA PRO A 522 -2.97 -1.65 -5.75
C PRO A 522 -1.83 -1.46 -4.76
N MET A 523 -1.70 -0.23 -4.25
CA MET A 523 -1.08 0.01 -2.96
C MET A 523 -1.98 -0.57 -1.86
N ILE A 524 -1.41 -1.09 -0.78
CA ILE A 524 -2.18 -1.67 0.33
C ILE A 524 -1.67 -1.02 1.62
N PHE A 525 -2.61 -0.63 2.48
CA PHE A 525 -2.34 0.03 3.75
C PHE A 525 -3.25 -0.50 4.85
N HIS A 526 -2.72 -0.66 6.05
CA HIS A 526 -3.57 -0.65 7.23
C HIS A 526 -4.09 0.78 7.46
N PHE A 527 -5.33 0.92 7.92
CA PHE A 527 -5.87 2.21 8.36
C PHE A 527 -6.74 2.06 9.61
N ASP A 528 -6.95 3.16 10.34
CA ASP A 528 -7.75 3.18 11.57
C ASP A 528 -9.14 3.79 11.30
N PRO A 529 -10.23 2.98 11.31
CA PRO A 529 -11.59 3.49 11.12
C PRO A 529 -12.03 4.53 12.15
N MET A 530 -11.43 4.53 13.35
CA MET A 530 -11.70 5.56 14.35
C MET A 530 -10.95 6.88 14.08
N ASN A 531 -9.93 6.88 13.22
CA ASN A 531 -9.24 8.07 12.74
C ASN A 531 -9.87 8.63 11.45
N THR A 532 -10.25 7.76 10.53
CA THR A 532 -10.95 8.13 9.29
C THR A 532 -11.87 6.99 8.87
N HIS A 533 -13.16 7.31 8.72
CA HIS A 533 -14.15 6.40 8.15
C HIS A 533 -14.02 6.44 6.63
N VAL A 534 -13.86 5.28 6.01
CA VAL A 534 -13.67 5.15 4.56
C VAL A 534 -14.82 4.32 3.99
N GLU A 535 -15.45 4.86 2.97
CA GLU A 535 -16.52 4.27 2.21
C GLU A 535 -16.05 4.06 0.77
N CYS A 536 -16.76 3.20 0.04
CA CYS A 536 -16.72 3.15 -1.41
C CYS A 536 -18.11 3.46 -1.90
N ASP A 537 -18.15 4.13 -3.03
CA ASP A 537 -19.38 4.44 -3.74
C ASP A 537 -20.14 3.14 -4.06
N ASP A 538 -21.47 3.20 -4.03
CA ASP A 538 -22.36 2.07 -4.25
C ASP A 538 -22.98 2.08 -5.66
N HIS A 539 -22.77 3.14 -6.44
CA HIS A 539 -23.14 3.17 -7.84
C HIS A 539 -22.17 2.34 -8.68
N GLU A 540 -22.68 1.43 -9.50
CA GLU A 540 -21.88 0.49 -10.29
C GLU A 540 -20.80 1.20 -11.16
N GLU A 541 -21.13 2.36 -11.72
CA GLU A 541 -20.21 3.19 -12.53
C GLU A 541 -19.02 3.74 -11.71
N ASN A 542 -19.21 3.91 -10.41
CA ASN A 542 -18.30 4.60 -9.51
C ASN A 542 -17.82 3.73 -8.35
N LYS A 543 -18.18 2.44 -8.31
CA LYS A 543 -18.06 1.53 -7.15
C LYS A 543 -16.69 1.35 -6.51
N ASP A 544 -15.65 1.85 -7.16
CA ASP A 544 -14.28 1.84 -6.64
C ASP A 544 -13.85 3.26 -6.17
N ASN A 545 -14.71 4.28 -6.18
CA ASN A 545 -14.40 5.61 -5.64
C ASN A 545 -14.30 5.56 -4.11
N LEU A 546 -13.17 5.97 -3.54
CA LEU A 546 -13.02 6.13 -2.10
C LEU A 546 -13.62 7.46 -1.61
N ILE A 547 -14.47 7.37 -0.60
CA ILE A 547 -15.14 8.51 0.04
C ILE A 547 -14.74 8.52 1.51
N PHE A 548 -14.30 9.66 2.01
CA PHE A 548 -13.67 9.77 3.33
C PHE A 548 -14.46 10.68 4.27
N THR A 549 -14.70 10.21 5.50
CA THR A 549 -15.20 11.05 6.59
C THR A 549 -14.17 11.09 7.70
N CYS A 550 -13.65 12.29 8.01
CA CYS A 550 -12.74 12.46 9.13
C CYS A 550 -13.54 12.37 10.44
N THR A 551 -13.16 11.42 11.30
CA THR A 551 -13.92 11.06 12.50
C THR A 551 -13.44 11.78 13.76
N ARG A 552 -12.29 12.46 13.71
CA ARG A 552 -11.71 13.17 14.87
C ARG A 552 -12.44 14.48 15.19
N ASP A 553 -12.62 14.74 16.48
CA ASP A 553 -13.28 15.92 17.05
C ASP A 553 -12.35 17.13 17.26
N ASP A 554 -11.07 16.99 16.90
CA ASP A 554 -10.03 18.02 17.03
C ASP A 554 -9.82 18.85 15.76
N ARG A 555 -10.46 18.46 14.65
CA ARG A 555 -10.36 19.15 13.36
C ARG A 555 -11.22 20.39 13.35
N SER A 556 -10.64 21.50 12.92
CA SER A 556 -11.36 22.78 12.80
C SER A 556 -12.28 22.84 11.58
N SER A 557 -11.90 22.13 10.51
CA SER A 557 -12.60 22.04 9.24
C SER A 557 -12.95 20.58 8.97
N PRO A 558 -14.13 20.08 9.39
CA PRO A 558 -14.51 18.69 9.19
C PRO A 558 -14.68 18.37 7.69
N ARG A 559 -14.42 17.11 7.35
CA ARG A 559 -14.56 16.56 6.00
C ARG A 559 -15.52 15.39 6.11
N ILE A 560 -16.73 15.56 5.60
CA ILE A 560 -17.80 14.57 5.67
C ILE A 560 -18.09 14.10 4.26
N ARG A 561 -18.00 12.79 4.04
CA ARG A 561 -18.13 12.14 2.72
C ARG A 561 -17.36 12.86 1.63
N TYR A 562 -16.08 13.13 1.90
CA TYR A 562 -15.19 13.85 1.00
C TYR A 562 -14.57 12.90 -0.02
N ASN A 563 -14.84 13.12 -1.30
CA ASN A 563 -14.25 12.35 -2.39
C ASN A 563 -12.93 12.99 -2.83
N LEU A 564 -11.82 12.25 -2.64
CA LEU A 564 -10.47 12.66 -3.04
C LEU A 564 -10.16 12.44 -4.53
N GLY A 565 -11.03 11.71 -5.23
CA GLY A 565 -10.84 11.22 -6.59
C GLY A 565 -9.98 9.94 -6.68
N ASP A 566 -9.56 9.36 -5.55
CA ASP A 566 -8.80 8.11 -5.54
C ASP A 566 -9.74 6.90 -5.67
N LYS A 567 -9.34 5.95 -6.52
CA LYS A 567 -9.99 4.65 -6.68
C LYS A 567 -9.35 3.64 -5.72
N GLY A 568 -10.16 2.79 -5.11
CA GLY A 568 -9.73 1.81 -4.14
C GLY A 568 -10.85 0.94 -3.59
N ARG A 569 -10.50 0.08 -2.63
CA ARG A 569 -11.43 -0.75 -1.85
C ARG A 569 -10.96 -0.88 -0.41
N VAL A 570 -11.88 -1.23 0.46
CA VAL A 570 -11.64 -1.50 1.88
C VAL A 570 -12.01 -2.94 2.19
N TYR A 571 -11.14 -3.66 2.89
CA TYR A 571 -11.32 -5.06 3.27
C TYR A 571 -11.12 -5.26 4.77
N ALA A 572 -11.84 -6.22 5.34
CA ALA A 572 -11.45 -6.80 6.62
C ALA A 572 -10.13 -7.54 6.47
N ALA A 573 -9.30 -7.49 7.51
CA ALA A 573 -8.05 -8.26 7.52
C ALA A 573 -8.36 -9.76 7.46
N SER A 574 -9.41 -10.21 8.15
CA SER A 574 -9.79 -11.63 8.17
C SER A 574 -10.25 -12.17 6.80
N ASP A 575 -10.90 -11.35 5.97
CA ASP A 575 -11.30 -11.75 4.62
C ASP A 575 -10.08 -11.92 3.70
N VAL A 576 -9.12 -10.99 3.79
CA VAL A 576 -7.86 -11.09 3.03
C VAL A 576 -7.03 -12.28 3.51
N GLN A 577 -6.94 -12.52 4.81
CA GLN A 577 -6.25 -13.70 5.37
C GLN A 577 -6.89 -15.01 4.91
N ALA A 578 -8.22 -15.12 4.96
CA ALA A 578 -8.94 -16.31 4.50
C ALA A 578 -8.66 -16.57 3.01
N LEU A 579 -8.65 -15.50 2.20
CA LEU A 579 -8.35 -15.64 0.78
C LEU A 579 -6.88 -16.00 0.53
N LEU A 580 -5.91 -15.43 1.26
CA LEU A 580 -4.51 -15.87 1.16
C LEU A 580 -4.35 -17.34 1.53
N ALA A 581 -4.98 -17.77 2.63
CA ALA A 581 -4.93 -19.15 3.10
C ALA A 581 -5.51 -20.13 2.05
N LYS A 582 -6.57 -19.75 1.36
CA LYS A 582 -7.13 -20.48 0.21
C LYS A 582 -6.10 -20.73 -0.90
N TYR A 583 -5.17 -19.80 -1.11
CA TYR A 583 -4.05 -19.91 -2.06
C TYR A 583 -2.80 -20.57 -1.45
N GLY A 584 -2.90 -21.15 -0.26
CA GLY A 584 -1.78 -21.78 0.45
C GLY A 584 -0.81 -20.80 1.09
N ILE A 585 -1.20 -19.53 1.24
CA ILE A 585 -0.38 -18.47 1.80
C ILE A 585 -0.92 -18.14 3.19
N PHE A 586 -0.21 -18.60 4.22
CA PHE A 586 -0.61 -18.40 5.61
C PHE A 586 0.16 -17.22 6.19
N HIS A 587 -0.54 -16.11 6.39
CA HIS A 587 0.01 -14.89 6.94
C HIS A 587 -0.90 -14.37 8.05
N GLN A 588 -0.31 -14.02 9.18
CA GLN A 588 -1.00 -13.46 10.34
C GLN A 588 -0.48 -12.02 10.55
N PRO A 589 -1.31 -11.00 10.30
CA PRO A 589 -0.88 -9.62 10.44
C PRO A 589 -0.65 -9.26 11.91
N LYS A 590 0.28 -8.33 12.16
CA LYS A 590 0.59 -7.84 13.52
C LYS A 590 -0.51 -6.92 14.08
N SER A 591 -1.44 -6.49 13.24
CA SER A 591 -2.50 -5.53 13.55
C SER A 591 -3.88 -6.09 13.19
N PRO A 592 -4.92 -5.87 14.02
CA PRO A 592 -6.30 -6.21 13.69
C PRO A 592 -7.01 -5.11 12.87
N LEU A 593 -6.27 -4.10 12.41
CA LEU A 593 -6.83 -3.01 11.61
C LEU A 593 -7.26 -3.51 10.22
N PRO A 594 -8.29 -2.92 9.61
CA PRO A 594 -8.67 -3.24 8.25
C PRO A 594 -7.67 -2.71 7.22
N LEU A 595 -7.81 -3.20 5.99
CA LEU A 595 -6.93 -2.90 4.87
C LEU A 595 -7.63 -1.98 3.86
N MET A 596 -6.91 -0.98 3.39
CA MET A 596 -7.32 -0.07 2.32
C MET A 596 -6.42 -0.31 1.10
N PHE A 597 -7.03 -0.72 0.00
CA PHE A 597 -6.40 -0.94 -1.30
C PHE A 597 -6.61 0.29 -2.16
N ILE A 598 -5.56 0.83 -2.76
CA ILE A 598 -5.60 2.11 -3.49
C ILE A 598 -4.92 1.95 -4.85
N TRP A 599 -5.67 2.17 -5.92
CA TRP A 599 -5.14 2.31 -7.28
C TRP A 599 -4.75 3.75 -7.61
N GLY A 600 -5.16 4.70 -6.77
CA GLY A 600 -4.95 6.13 -6.97
C GLY A 600 -6.04 6.74 -7.83
N ARG A 601 -5.87 8.00 -8.24
CA ARG A 601 -6.79 8.67 -9.17
C ARG A 601 -6.75 7.99 -10.53
N ASP A 602 -7.79 8.21 -11.35
CA ASP A 602 -7.81 7.80 -12.77
C ASP A 602 -6.58 8.39 -13.48
N SER A 603 -5.48 7.63 -13.39
CA SER A 603 -4.24 7.72 -14.14
C SER A 603 -4.27 6.72 -15.29
N THR A 604 -5.49 6.28 -15.59
CA THR A 604 -5.85 5.41 -16.68
C THR A 604 -6.24 6.30 -17.85
N VAL A 605 -5.65 6.02 -19.00
CA VAL A 605 -6.06 6.59 -20.28
C VAL A 605 -6.81 5.55 -21.09
N VAL A 606 -7.67 6.00 -21.99
CA VAL A 606 -8.44 5.11 -22.86
C VAL A 606 -7.86 5.15 -24.26
N PHE A 607 -7.58 3.99 -24.85
CA PHE A 607 -7.20 3.84 -26.25
C PHE A 607 -8.19 2.91 -26.95
N ASN A 608 -9.00 3.43 -27.88
CA ASN A 608 -10.05 2.66 -28.58
C ASN A 608 -10.96 1.85 -27.65
N GLY A 609 -11.24 2.35 -26.44
CA GLY A 609 -12.02 1.64 -25.43
C GLY A 609 -11.23 0.72 -24.50
N ALA A 610 -9.93 0.52 -24.72
CA ALA A 610 -9.05 -0.16 -23.77
C ALA A 610 -8.54 0.81 -22.70
N ASN A 611 -8.67 0.41 -21.43
CA ASN A 611 -8.15 1.15 -20.29
C ASN A 611 -6.67 0.80 -20.05
N LEU A 612 -5.78 1.78 -20.12
CA LEU A 612 -4.35 1.65 -19.84
C LEU A 612 -4.00 2.40 -18.56
N ALA A 613 -3.64 1.67 -17.50
CA ALA A 613 -3.26 2.29 -16.23
C ALA A 613 -1.78 2.71 -16.21
N PHE A 614 -1.45 3.79 -15.50
CA PHE A 614 -0.07 4.27 -15.41
C PHE A 614 0.90 3.22 -14.83
N THR A 615 0.42 2.40 -13.88
CA THR A 615 1.19 1.29 -13.30
C THR A 615 1.58 0.24 -14.34
N GLU A 616 0.80 0.07 -15.39
CA GLU A 616 1.08 -0.87 -16.49
C GLU A 616 2.17 -0.30 -17.41
N LEU A 617 2.09 1.00 -17.75
CA LEU A 617 3.17 1.71 -18.45
C LEU A 617 4.48 1.62 -17.66
N GLU A 618 4.43 1.83 -16.35
CA GLU A 618 5.59 1.68 -15.47
C GLU A 618 6.20 0.29 -15.56
N ARG A 619 5.38 -0.76 -15.41
CA ARG A 619 5.81 -2.16 -15.49
C ARG A 619 6.42 -2.49 -16.85
N ALA A 620 5.77 -2.08 -17.94
CA ALA A 620 6.24 -2.34 -19.30
C ALA A 620 7.62 -1.72 -19.55
N ILE A 621 7.81 -0.45 -19.13
CA ILE A 621 9.10 0.23 -19.25
C ILE A 621 10.18 -0.47 -18.40
N THR A 622 9.85 -0.89 -17.17
CA THR A 622 10.82 -1.60 -16.33
C THR A 622 11.30 -2.91 -16.95
N ASN A 623 10.43 -3.63 -17.66
CA ASN A 623 10.79 -4.90 -18.30
C ASN A 623 11.71 -4.71 -19.51
N ILE A 624 11.53 -3.63 -20.28
CA ILE A 624 12.29 -3.39 -21.51
C ILE A 624 13.54 -2.53 -21.29
N ASP A 625 13.53 -1.62 -20.30
CA ASP A 625 14.62 -0.68 -20.02
C ASP A 625 15.67 -1.28 -19.08
N THR A 626 16.33 -2.33 -19.55
CA THR A 626 17.33 -3.07 -18.75
C THR A 626 18.54 -2.23 -18.34
N LYS A 627 18.77 -1.10 -19.02
CA LYS A 627 19.89 -0.18 -18.75
C LYS A 627 19.48 1.02 -17.89
N GLY A 628 18.20 1.18 -17.55
CA GLY A 628 17.69 2.31 -16.77
C GLY A 628 17.88 3.65 -17.46
N GLN A 629 17.65 3.71 -18.77
CA GLN A 629 17.83 4.90 -19.59
C GLN A 629 16.62 5.84 -19.56
N ILE A 630 15.45 5.35 -19.13
CA ILE A 630 14.22 6.12 -18.95
C ILE A 630 14.06 6.45 -17.47
N LEU A 631 13.95 7.74 -17.20
CA LEU A 631 13.79 8.24 -15.85
C LEU A 631 12.34 8.56 -15.51
N LYS A 632 11.67 9.38 -16.33
CA LYS A 632 10.26 9.74 -16.11
C LYS A 632 9.39 9.26 -17.26
N LYS A 633 8.13 9.02 -16.94
CA LYS A 633 7.12 8.51 -17.87
C LYS A 633 5.76 9.13 -17.58
N ALA A 634 4.98 9.40 -18.61
CA ALA A 634 3.61 9.88 -18.49
C ALA A 634 2.78 9.47 -19.72
N PHE A 635 1.46 9.47 -19.58
CA PHE A 635 0.56 9.49 -20.72
C PHE A 635 0.28 10.94 -21.14
N TYR A 636 0.08 11.16 -22.44
CA TYR A 636 -0.53 12.37 -22.96
C TYR A 636 -1.72 12.01 -23.84
N SER A 637 -2.91 12.45 -23.44
CA SER A 637 -4.17 12.23 -24.14
C SER A 637 -4.70 13.55 -24.66
N TYR A 638 -5.01 13.64 -25.94
CA TYR A 638 -5.50 14.87 -26.57
C TYR A 638 -6.41 14.57 -27.75
N GLN A 639 -7.21 15.54 -28.18
CA GLN A 639 -7.94 15.46 -29.44
C GLN A 639 -7.15 16.16 -30.55
N ASP A 640 -6.97 15.49 -31.68
CA ASP A 640 -6.37 16.11 -32.86
C ASP A 640 -7.31 17.12 -33.53
N ASN A 641 -6.85 17.76 -34.60
CA ASN A 641 -7.62 18.79 -35.31
C ASN A 641 -8.89 18.25 -35.99
N GLU A 642 -9.00 16.93 -36.14
CA GLU A 642 -10.17 16.23 -36.69
C GLU A 642 -11.13 15.76 -35.59
N GLY A 643 -10.76 15.98 -34.32
CA GLY A 643 -11.54 15.59 -33.14
C GLY A 643 -11.33 14.15 -32.71
N ASN A 644 -10.34 13.43 -33.27
CA ASN A 644 -10.05 12.05 -32.86
C ASN A 644 -9.19 12.05 -31.60
N ASP A 645 -9.52 11.14 -30.67
CA ASP A 645 -8.72 10.93 -29.47
C ASP A 645 -7.36 10.30 -29.84
N GLN A 646 -6.29 10.93 -29.38
CA GLN A 646 -4.91 10.51 -29.57
C GLN A 646 -4.27 10.21 -28.21
N LEU A 647 -3.40 9.19 -28.20
CA LEU A 647 -2.60 8.81 -27.05
C LEU A 647 -1.11 8.82 -27.40
N GLU A 648 -0.31 9.42 -26.52
CA GLU A 648 1.15 9.31 -26.53
C GLU A 648 1.70 8.77 -25.20
N PHE A 649 2.77 7.99 -25.28
CA PHE A 649 3.63 7.60 -24.17
C PHE A 649 4.84 8.54 -24.15
N TRP A 650 4.93 9.40 -23.14
CA TRP A 650 6.05 10.32 -22.99
C TRP A 650 7.11 9.72 -22.06
N LEU A 651 8.37 9.73 -22.51
CA LEU A 651 9.53 9.16 -21.84
C LEU A 651 10.63 10.22 -21.72
N GLU A 652 11.03 10.57 -20.50
CA GLU A 652 12.20 11.43 -20.25
C GLU A 652 13.42 10.56 -19.98
N LEU A 653 14.50 10.83 -20.73
CA LEU A 653 15.75 10.11 -20.60
C LEU A 653 16.50 10.51 -19.32
N GLU A 654 17.29 9.58 -18.79
CA GLU A 654 18.20 9.80 -17.67
C GLU A 654 19.33 10.79 -18.02
N GLU A 655 19.91 11.41 -17.00
CA GLU A 655 21.04 12.32 -17.14
C GLU A 655 22.23 11.67 -17.87
N GLY A 656 22.79 12.38 -18.85
CA GLY A 656 23.89 11.89 -19.68
C GLY A 656 23.47 10.95 -20.82
N VAL A 657 22.19 10.60 -20.94
CA VAL A 657 21.67 9.83 -22.07
C VAL A 657 21.25 10.79 -23.20
N GLU A 658 21.92 10.68 -24.34
CA GLU A 658 21.52 11.39 -25.56
C GLU A 658 20.26 10.77 -26.17
N LEU A 659 19.51 11.58 -26.93
CA LEU A 659 18.38 11.05 -27.69
C LEU A 659 18.86 9.90 -28.58
N PHE A 660 18.12 8.80 -28.53
CA PHE A 660 18.43 7.63 -29.34
C PHE A 660 18.30 7.96 -30.83
N ASP A 661 19.06 7.24 -31.66
CA ASP A 661 18.83 7.27 -33.10
C ASP A 661 17.45 6.68 -33.44
N GLU A 662 16.98 6.96 -34.65
CA GLU A 662 15.64 6.61 -35.09
C GLU A 662 15.36 5.11 -35.02
N LYS A 663 16.33 4.27 -35.41
CA LYS A 663 16.16 2.81 -35.38
C LYS A 663 16.05 2.30 -33.95
N THR A 664 16.86 2.85 -33.04
CA THR A 664 16.80 2.50 -31.62
C THR A 664 15.47 2.93 -30.99
N MET A 665 14.96 4.13 -31.30
CA MET A 665 13.64 4.55 -30.81
C MET A 665 12.50 3.70 -31.38
N GLU A 666 12.53 3.34 -32.66
CA GLU A 666 11.56 2.43 -33.26
C GLU A 666 11.57 1.05 -32.59
N HIS A 667 12.76 0.51 -32.35
CA HIS A 667 12.91 -0.77 -31.64
C HIS A 667 12.37 -0.68 -30.21
N TYR A 668 12.70 0.40 -29.50
CA TYR A 668 12.19 0.64 -28.15
C TYR A 668 10.66 0.75 -28.13
N ALA A 669 10.09 1.54 -29.04
CA ALA A 669 8.65 1.73 -29.15
C ALA A 669 7.92 0.42 -29.49
N LYS A 670 8.48 -0.41 -30.37
CA LYS A 670 7.97 -1.77 -30.66
C LYS A 670 7.94 -2.62 -29.40
N ASN A 671 9.04 -2.69 -28.67
CA ASN A 671 9.12 -3.49 -27.44
C ASN A 671 8.16 -2.99 -26.36
N LEU A 672 8.03 -1.67 -26.20
CA LEU A 672 7.08 -1.09 -25.25
C LEU A 672 5.64 -1.48 -25.57
N ILE A 673 5.24 -1.34 -26.84
CA ILE A 673 3.90 -1.70 -27.29
C ILE A 673 3.65 -3.19 -27.15
N SER A 674 4.60 -4.04 -27.55
CA SER A 674 4.49 -5.50 -27.37
C SER A 674 4.34 -5.89 -25.90
N GLU A 675 5.10 -5.26 -25.01
CA GLU A 675 5.01 -5.53 -23.58
C GLU A 675 3.67 -5.06 -23.00
N LEU A 676 3.16 -3.90 -23.42
CA LEU A 676 1.82 -3.42 -23.06
C LEU A 676 0.71 -4.38 -23.55
N VAL A 677 0.85 -4.92 -24.77
CA VAL A 677 -0.06 -5.95 -25.31
C VAL A 677 0.00 -7.23 -24.48
N ASN A 678 1.17 -7.61 -23.96
CA ASN A 678 1.31 -8.81 -23.13
C ASN A 678 0.66 -8.65 -21.75
N ILE A 679 0.77 -7.46 -21.14
CA ILE A 679 0.26 -7.24 -19.78
C ILE A 679 -1.20 -6.81 -19.72
N ASN A 680 -1.75 -6.23 -20.79
CA ASN A 680 -3.13 -5.69 -20.82
C ASN A 680 -3.97 -6.34 -21.93
N GLN A 681 -4.93 -7.18 -21.53
CA GLN A 681 -5.78 -7.96 -22.45
C GLN A 681 -6.74 -7.09 -23.27
N ASP A 682 -7.25 -5.98 -22.72
CA ASP A 682 -8.13 -5.08 -23.45
C ASP A 682 -7.34 -4.32 -24.53
N PHE A 683 -6.14 -3.86 -24.20
CA PHE A 683 -5.24 -3.22 -25.15
C PHE A 683 -4.82 -4.21 -26.25
N ARG A 684 -4.49 -5.46 -25.89
CA ARG A 684 -4.25 -6.53 -26.86
C ARG A 684 -5.43 -6.70 -27.80
N TYR A 685 -6.63 -6.85 -27.27
CA TYR A 685 -7.85 -7.01 -28.07
C TYR A 685 -8.00 -5.84 -29.06
N GLN A 686 -7.82 -4.59 -28.61
CA GLN A 686 -7.92 -3.44 -29.51
C GLN A 686 -6.85 -3.47 -30.61
N ILE A 687 -5.59 -3.80 -30.27
CA ILE A 687 -4.49 -3.87 -31.24
C ILE A 687 -4.72 -5.01 -32.26
N GLU A 688 -5.22 -6.16 -31.83
CA GLU A 688 -5.52 -7.32 -32.70
C GLU A 688 -6.54 -7.00 -33.81
N HIS A 689 -7.46 -6.08 -33.55
CA HIS A 689 -8.53 -5.67 -34.47
C HIS A 689 -8.12 -4.51 -35.39
N LEU A 690 -6.93 -3.91 -35.23
CA LEU A 690 -6.42 -2.90 -36.14
C LEU A 690 -5.85 -3.54 -37.41
N ASN A 691 -5.97 -2.90 -38.56
CA ASN A 691 -5.34 -3.36 -39.80
C ASN A 691 -3.82 -3.22 -39.72
N ASP A 692 -3.06 -4.11 -40.35
CA ASP A 692 -1.61 -3.94 -40.50
C ASP A 692 -1.28 -2.60 -41.15
N GLY A 693 -0.24 -1.94 -40.65
CA GLY A 693 0.13 -0.59 -41.07
C GLY A 693 -0.61 0.53 -40.33
N THR A 694 -1.65 0.24 -39.54
CA THR A 694 -2.34 1.25 -38.72
C THR A 694 -1.36 1.88 -37.73
N ALA A 695 -1.30 3.20 -37.65
CA ALA A 695 -0.42 3.88 -36.71
C ALA A 695 -0.86 3.64 -35.26
N LEU A 696 0.05 3.15 -34.42
CA LEU A 696 -0.19 2.95 -33.00
C LEU A 696 0.08 4.23 -32.19
N PRO A 697 -0.25 4.27 -30.88
CA PRO A 697 0.08 5.39 -30.00
C PRO A 697 1.56 5.78 -30.11
N MET A 698 1.82 7.09 -30.09
CA MET A 698 3.18 7.61 -30.29
C MET A 698 4.03 7.43 -29.04
N VAL A 699 5.27 7.00 -29.19
CA VAL A 699 6.27 7.02 -28.11
C VAL A 699 7.16 8.24 -28.31
N ARG A 700 7.19 9.14 -27.33
CA ARG A 700 7.94 10.39 -27.39
C ARG A 700 9.05 10.43 -26.37
N PHE A 701 10.28 10.65 -26.83
CA PHE A 701 11.47 10.74 -26.02
C PHE A 701 11.87 12.20 -25.83
N PHE A 702 12.20 12.56 -24.59
CA PHE A 702 12.68 13.87 -24.20
C PHE A 702 14.07 13.74 -23.58
N LYS A 703 14.99 14.63 -23.95
CA LYS A 703 16.24 14.79 -23.22
C LYS A 703 15.94 15.25 -21.78
N ARG A 704 16.80 14.87 -20.84
CA ARG A 704 16.70 15.22 -19.42
C ARG A 704 16.38 16.71 -19.24
N GLY A 705 15.36 17.02 -18.45
CA GLY A 705 14.98 18.41 -18.12
C GLY A 705 14.21 19.17 -19.21
N GLN A 706 13.93 18.56 -20.37
CA GLN A 706 13.29 19.21 -21.52
C GLN A 706 11.81 18.80 -21.70
N SER A 707 11.26 17.96 -20.83
CA SER A 707 9.87 17.51 -20.95
C SER A 707 8.93 18.32 -20.04
N PRO A 708 7.62 18.38 -20.31
CA PRO A 708 6.64 18.88 -19.32
C PRO A 708 6.56 18.05 -18.04
N ILE A 709 7.10 16.83 -18.07
CA ILE A 709 7.24 15.92 -16.91
C ILE A 709 8.46 16.32 -16.06
N SER A 710 9.41 17.09 -16.63
CA SER A 710 10.51 17.67 -15.91
C SER A 710 9.94 18.66 -14.89
N GLU A 711 10.08 18.34 -13.61
CA GLU A 711 9.77 19.30 -12.56
C GLU A 711 11.05 20.08 -12.28
N ALA A 712 10.91 21.37 -11.98
CA ALA A 712 12.00 22.13 -11.39
C ALA A 712 12.46 21.42 -10.10
N GLU A 713 13.60 20.73 -10.17
CA GLU A 713 14.37 20.23 -9.03
C GLU A 713 13.70 19.22 -8.08
N GLY A 714 12.68 18.47 -8.55
CA GLY A 714 12.08 17.38 -7.74
C GLY A 714 11.20 17.83 -6.57
N HIS A 715 10.79 19.10 -6.56
CA HIS A 715 9.99 19.69 -5.48
C HIS A 715 8.49 19.36 -5.52
N ARG A 716 7.97 18.62 -6.51
CA ARG A 716 6.53 18.38 -6.67
C ARG A 716 6.20 16.90 -6.96
N LYS A 717 4.90 16.61 -6.98
CA LYS A 717 4.35 15.31 -7.35
C LYS A 717 4.21 15.26 -8.88
N GLN A 718 4.88 14.30 -9.51
CA GLN A 718 4.80 14.08 -10.95
C GLN A 718 3.34 13.88 -11.40
N VAL A 719 2.97 14.59 -12.47
CA VAL A 719 1.71 14.38 -13.20
C VAL A 719 1.87 13.16 -14.11
N LEU A 720 0.94 12.20 -13.98
CA LEU A 720 1.03 10.90 -14.66
C LEU A 720 0.25 10.84 -15.99
N VAL A 721 -0.78 11.68 -16.11
CA VAL A 721 -1.61 11.84 -17.31
C VAL A 721 -1.68 13.33 -17.60
N PHE A 722 -1.27 13.70 -18.81
CA PHE A 722 -1.39 15.04 -19.35
C PHE A 722 -2.54 15.10 -20.35
N GLN A 723 -3.28 16.19 -20.30
CA GLN A 723 -4.22 16.65 -21.31
C GLN A 723 -3.83 18.09 -21.72
N LYS A 724 -4.47 18.64 -22.75
CA LYS A 724 -4.15 19.98 -23.26
C LYS A 724 -4.24 21.05 -22.16
N GLU A 725 -5.17 20.88 -21.23
CA GLU A 725 -5.43 21.75 -20.08
C GLU A 725 -4.33 21.68 -19.01
N ASN A 726 -3.51 20.62 -19.00
CA ASN A 726 -2.38 20.46 -18.09
C ASN A 726 -1.10 21.14 -18.61
N LEU A 727 -1.11 21.60 -19.86
CA LEU A 727 0.02 22.28 -20.49
C LEU A 727 -0.16 23.80 -20.39
N PRO A 728 0.94 24.59 -20.38
CA PRO A 728 0.86 26.03 -20.55
C PRO A 728 0.02 26.42 -21.77
N GLU A 729 -0.76 27.51 -21.70
CA GLU A 729 -1.71 27.92 -22.75
C GLU A 729 -1.08 28.04 -24.16
N ASN A 730 0.23 28.28 -24.24
CA ASN A 730 0.98 28.38 -25.48
C ASN A 730 2.14 27.37 -25.56
N TYR A 731 1.98 26.21 -24.93
CA TYR A 731 3.01 25.17 -24.92
C TYR A 731 3.24 24.62 -26.33
N ASN A 732 4.50 24.63 -26.76
CA ASN A 732 4.97 23.96 -27.95
C ASN A 732 6.00 22.90 -27.55
N PHE A 733 6.01 21.77 -28.24
CA PHE A 733 7.05 20.78 -28.02
C PHE A 733 8.44 21.36 -28.30
N PRO A 734 9.47 20.94 -27.54
CA PRO A 734 10.85 21.32 -27.79
C PRO A 734 11.33 20.96 -29.20
N GLY A 735 12.46 21.53 -29.61
CA GLY A 735 13.12 21.22 -30.88
C GLY A 735 13.46 19.73 -31.04
N ARG A 736 13.61 19.30 -32.30
CA ARG A 736 13.89 17.88 -32.65
C ARG A 736 15.20 17.34 -32.09
N ASP A 737 16.12 18.23 -31.72
CA ASP A 737 17.40 17.96 -31.07
C ASP A 737 17.25 17.50 -29.61
N VAL A 738 16.12 17.82 -28.97
CA VAL A 738 15.85 17.50 -27.56
C VAL A 738 14.51 16.78 -27.31
N CYS A 739 13.64 16.69 -28.32
CA CYS A 739 12.38 15.94 -28.27
C CYS A 739 12.09 15.25 -29.61
N ARG A 740 11.88 13.92 -29.59
CA ARG A 740 11.51 13.14 -30.79
C ARG A 740 10.37 12.17 -30.49
N GLY A 741 9.37 12.16 -31.36
CA GLY A 741 8.25 11.21 -31.34
C GLY A 741 8.38 10.19 -32.46
N ILE A 742 8.12 8.91 -32.14
CA ILE A 742 8.12 7.80 -33.09
C ILE A 742 6.78 7.09 -33.00
N ARG A 743 6.17 6.83 -34.16
CA ARG A 743 5.01 5.96 -34.30
C ARG A 743 5.44 4.65 -34.92
N VAL A 744 5.01 3.56 -34.32
CA VAL A 744 5.22 2.22 -34.86
C VAL A 744 3.94 1.80 -35.58
N PRO A 745 4.02 1.27 -36.81
CA PRO A 745 2.86 0.71 -37.47
C PRO A 745 2.48 -0.61 -36.79
N MET A 746 1.18 -0.88 -36.72
CA MET A 746 0.67 -2.18 -36.34
C MET A 746 1.28 -3.24 -37.27
N ASN A 747 1.87 -4.28 -36.66
CA ASN A 747 2.31 -5.49 -37.31
C ASN A 747 1.95 -6.69 -36.41
N ARG A 748 1.44 -7.78 -36.99
CA ARG A 748 1.09 -9.01 -36.26
C ARG A 748 2.22 -9.59 -35.40
N ALA A 749 3.48 -9.33 -35.73
CA ALA A 749 4.64 -9.69 -34.91
C ALA A 749 4.62 -9.07 -33.50
N LEU A 750 3.93 -7.93 -33.31
CA LEU A 750 3.73 -7.30 -31.99
C LEU A 750 2.83 -8.14 -31.07
N LEU A 751 2.03 -9.05 -31.64
CA LEU A 751 1.08 -9.91 -30.91
C LEU A 751 1.67 -11.26 -30.50
N THR A 752 2.83 -11.64 -31.06
CA THR A 752 3.44 -12.97 -30.97
C THR A 752 4.74 -13.01 -30.17
N ALA A 753 5.07 -11.96 -29.40
CA ALA A 753 6.33 -11.88 -28.64
C ALA A 753 6.42 -12.85 -27.43
N GLU A 754 5.66 -13.95 -27.44
CA GLU A 754 5.89 -15.13 -26.61
C GLU A 754 6.74 -16.12 -27.41
N GLN A 755 8.05 -16.25 -27.12
CA GLN A 755 8.76 -17.55 -27.01
C GLN A 755 10.31 -17.49 -27.02
N GLU A 756 10.98 -16.41 -27.44
CA GLU A 756 12.45 -16.47 -27.60
C GLU A 756 13.31 -16.24 -26.33
N GLN A 757 12.74 -15.75 -25.22
CA GLN A 757 13.52 -15.49 -23.99
C GLN A 757 13.37 -16.54 -22.87
N SER A 758 12.49 -17.55 -23.02
CA SER A 758 12.25 -18.56 -21.99
C SER A 758 13.25 -19.74 -22.00
N THR A 759 14.15 -19.84 -22.98
CA THR A 759 15.08 -20.97 -23.14
C THR A 759 16.53 -20.71 -22.74
N ALA A 760 16.89 -19.48 -22.32
CA ALA A 760 18.29 -19.13 -22.06
C ALA A 760 18.71 -18.98 -20.59
N LEU A 761 17.79 -19.06 -19.61
CA LEU A 761 18.12 -18.83 -18.19
C LEU A 761 17.40 -19.80 -17.24
N ALA A 762 17.69 -21.10 -17.36
CA ALA A 762 17.53 -22.03 -16.25
C ALA A 762 18.93 -22.35 -15.69
N PRO A 763 19.35 -21.77 -14.56
CA PRO A 763 20.53 -22.27 -13.86
C PRO A 763 20.18 -23.63 -13.26
N THR A 764 20.90 -24.66 -13.71
CA THR A 764 20.97 -25.97 -13.06
C THR A 764 21.56 -25.79 -11.67
N VAL A 765 20.71 -25.59 -10.67
CA VAL A 765 21.11 -25.72 -9.26
C VAL A 765 21.15 -27.21 -8.93
N SER A 766 22.35 -27.77 -9.00
CA SER A 766 22.67 -29.05 -8.36
C SER A 766 22.56 -28.87 -6.85
N LEU A 767 21.65 -29.62 -6.23
CA LEU A 767 21.55 -29.77 -4.78
C LEU A 767 22.87 -30.34 -4.23
N LYS A 768 23.57 -29.54 -3.41
CA LYS A 768 24.31 -29.97 -2.23
C LYS A 768 24.16 -28.93 -1.14
#